data_AF-A0A538PKM5-F1
#
_entry.id   AF-A0A538PKM5-F1
#
_cell.length_a   1.000
_cell.length_b   1.000
_cell.length_c   1.000
_cell.angle_alpha   90.00
_cell.angle_beta   90.00
_cell.angle_gamma   90.00
#
_symmetry.space_group_name_H-M   'P 1'
#
loop_
_entity.id
_entity.type
_entity.pdbx_description
1 polymer ?
#
loop_
_entity_poly.entity_id
_entity_poly.type
_entity_poly.pdbx_seq_one_letter_code
_entity_poly.pdbx_strand_id
1 'polypeptide(L)'
;MTGRIAVAVSGAGSNLRALHAAAARGEVGGEIVLVLADRACPALDWATEQGIDTSLVPDGADDAVAAALEGARPDVVVLAGYMRIIGPRTLAANAGRIVNTHPSLLPAFPGAHAVRDAIDHGAKVTGATVHLVDEELDGGPIVLQEAVAIHDADDEAALHDRIRAVEHRVLPRAVALVLAAAVNPPPAGGRTTTLDIDRAEAALPTPRRALLSVSDKTGLATFARGLVELGFELVSTGGTARTLRDEGLPVTDVAAVTGAPEMLDGRVKTLHPRIHAGILADRRLVDHRRQLIAAGIAPFELVVVNLYPFAAAADRPGITFDELVEEIDIGGPSMVRAAAKNHASVAIVTSPGRYDAVLGAIRDLGAVPPGLRSTLAIEAFRHTAGYDARIAAELPGRMASAGVDLPDEPGMPGASDPYPPTLTIGLEKLETMRYGENPHQSAARYRRPGHEGPAAGPFAGADAPLQGKPLSYNNVLDASAAAALARVLRGPACVIVKHTNPCGAAERATLREAWDAALAGDPVSAFGGVVALTRTVDRTTADGLASLFLEVVVAPGFDDEARRVLASKTNLRLIVDPTLGRDGGPVAASDPLGAIRTAGGAYLVSTPDTSPDDPAGWRVATRRAPTDVEQRDLELAWRLVRGVTSNAIVLVRDGRLVGVGSGQTSRVDAARQAVEKASAISGAEVLVGASSASDAFYPFADAVEVCLEAGVTAFIQPGGSMRDAEVIAAADPLLHRSAGS
;
A
#
# COMPACT_ATOMS: atom_id res chain seq x y z
N MET A 1 -41.64 -19.04 9.47
CA MET A 1 -41.32 -20.41 9.92
C MET A 1 -40.16 -20.88 9.06
N THR A 2 -39.14 -21.49 9.64
CA THR A 2 -38.05 -22.14 8.89
C THR A 2 -38.62 -23.31 8.10
N GLY A 3 -38.22 -23.45 6.84
CA GLY A 3 -38.66 -24.58 6.00
C GLY A 3 -38.13 -25.91 6.54
N ARG A 4 -38.90 -26.99 6.38
CA ARG A 4 -38.54 -28.33 6.84
C ARG A 4 -38.05 -29.17 5.67
N ILE A 5 -36.83 -29.69 5.76
CA ILE A 5 -36.19 -30.47 4.69
C ILE A 5 -36.05 -31.92 5.13
N ALA A 6 -36.56 -32.86 4.33
CA ALA A 6 -36.23 -34.28 4.46
C ALA A 6 -35.23 -34.68 3.37
N VAL A 7 -34.23 -35.49 3.70
CA VAL A 7 -33.18 -35.91 2.74
C VAL A 7 -33.11 -37.42 2.66
N ALA A 8 -33.18 -37.97 1.44
CA ALA A 8 -33.01 -39.38 1.13
C ALA A 8 -31.61 -39.67 0.59
N VAL A 9 -30.95 -40.71 1.12
CA VAL A 9 -29.56 -41.06 0.81
C VAL A 9 -29.36 -42.58 0.73
N SER A 10 -28.37 -43.03 -0.05
CA SER A 10 -27.97 -44.45 -0.12
C SER A 10 -26.50 -44.72 0.19
N GLY A 11 -25.70 -43.68 0.49
CA GLY A 11 -24.23 -43.79 0.58
C GLY A 11 -23.59 -42.83 1.58
N ALA A 12 -22.45 -42.25 1.22
CA ALA A 12 -21.64 -41.41 2.12
C ALA A 12 -22.28 -40.06 2.49
N GLY A 13 -23.24 -39.57 1.69
CA GLY A 13 -24.01 -38.35 2.00
C GLY A 13 -23.26 -37.04 1.78
N SER A 14 -22.35 -36.93 0.80
CA SER A 14 -21.64 -35.66 0.54
C SER A 14 -22.60 -34.51 0.21
N ASN A 15 -23.61 -34.76 -0.62
CA ASN A 15 -24.66 -33.79 -0.96
C ASN A 15 -25.51 -33.40 0.27
N LEU A 16 -25.82 -34.35 1.17
CA LEU A 16 -26.47 -34.09 2.45
C LEU A 16 -25.63 -33.13 3.32
N ARG A 17 -24.33 -33.38 3.45
CA ARG A 17 -23.41 -32.55 4.24
C ARG A 17 -23.27 -31.15 3.66
N ALA A 18 -23.19 -31.02 2.34
CA ALA A 18 -23.16 -29.73 1.66
C ALA A 18 -24.44 -28.92 1.89
N LEU A 19 -25.61 -29.57 1.77
CA LEU A 19 -26.91 -28.96 2.05
C LEU A 19 -27.04 -28.54 3.52
N HIS A 20 -26.63 -29.39 4.45
CA HIS A 20 -26.63 -29.07 5.87
C HIS A 20 -25.74 -27.87 6.19
N ALA A 21 -24.52 -27.84 5.64
CA ALA A 21 -23.60 -26.72 5.86
C ALA A 21 -24.16 -25.41 5.30
N ALA A 22 -24.80 -25.43 4.14
CA ALA A 22 -25.49 -24.27 3.56
C ALA A 22 -26.68 -23.83 4.41
N ALA A 23 -27.48 -24.77 4.92
CA ALA A 23 -28.60 -24.49 5.83
C ALA A 23 -28.11 -23.86 7.15
N ALA A 24 -27.03 -24.38 7.75
CA ALA A 24 -26.44 -23.84 8.97
C ALA A 24 -25.89 -22.41 8.80
N ARG A 25 -25.41 -22.07 7.60
CA ARG A 25 -25.03 -20.69 7.22
C ARG A 25 -26.24 -19.80 6.87
N GLY A 26 -27.45 -20.34 6.92
CA GLY A 26 -28.68 -19.62 6.61
C GLY A 26 -28.92 -19.40 5.12
N GLU A 27 -28.26 -20.13 4.23
CA GLU A 27 -28.31 -19.91 2.77
C GLU A 27 -29.54 -20.54 2.09
N VAL A 28 -30.19 -21.47 2.77
CA VAL A 28 -31.27 -22.31 2.21
C VAL A 28 -32.66 -21.86 2.66
N GLY A 29 -32.80 -21.27 3.84
CA GLY A 29 -34.10 -20.85 4.39
C GLY A 29 -34.89 -21.97 5.07
N GLY A 30 -34.25 -23.11 5.30
CA GLY A 30 -34.83 -24.25 6.00
C GLY A 30 -33.78 -25.10 6.71
N GLU A 31 -34.24 -26.01 7.56
CA GLU A 31 -33.42 -26.94 8.34
C GLU A 31 -33.73 -28.39 7.96
N ILE A 32 -32.73 -29.27 8.10
CA ILE A 32 -32.91 -30.69 7.84
C ILE A 32 -33.53 -31.34 9.07
N VAL A 33 -34.75 -31.84 8.91
CA VAL A 33 -35.55 -32.43 10.01
C VAL A 33 -35.60 -33.95 9.95
N LEU A 34 -35.20 -34.56 8.83
CA LEU A 34 -35.19 -36.02 8.66
C LEU A 34 -34.14 -36.43 7.63
N VAL A 35 -33.35 -37.46 7.94
CA VAL A 35 -32.53 -38.20 6.96
C VAL A 35 -33.04 -39.63 6.86
N LEU A 36 -33.51 -40.01 5.67
CA LEU A 36 -33.99 -41.36 5.37
C LEU A 36 -33.01 -42.10 4.47
N ALA A 37 -32.84 -43.41 4.66
CA ALA A 37 -31.97 -44.21 3.80
C ALA A 37 -32.58 -45.58 3.49
N ASP A 38 -32.26 -46.13 2.30
CA ASP A 38 -32.73 -47.45 1.88
C ASP A 38 -31.87 -48.61 2.43
N ARG A 39 -30.74 -48.28 3.05
CA ARG A 39 -29.76 -49.20 3.61
C ARG A 39 -28.93 -48.51 4.68
N ALA A 40 -28.30 -49.30 5.55
CA ALA A 40 -27.31 -48.76 6.49
C ALA A 40 -26.16 -48.12 5.71
N CYS A 41 -25.83 -46.87 6.03
CA CYS A 41 -24.80 -46.11 5.32
C CYS A 41 -24.19 -45.02 6.23
N PRO A 42 -22.96 -44.54 5.92
CA PRO A 42 -22.29 -43.54 6.74
C PRO A 42 -23.03 -42.21 6.88
N ALA A 43 -23.98 -41.91 5.98
CA ALA A 43 -24.79 -40.70 6.07
C ALA A 43 -25.77 -40.72 7.26
N LEU A 44 -26.31 -41.90 7.63
CA LEU A 44 -27.20 -42.03 8.79
C LEU A 44 -26.45 -41.83 10.12
N ASP A 45 -25.27 -42.42 10.22
CA ASP A 45 -24.40 -42.25 11.39
C ASP A 45 -24.07 -40.77 11.60
N TRP A 46 -23.63 -40.12 10.51
CA TRP A 46 -23.33 -38.69 10.51
C TRP A 46 -24.56 -37.83 10.86
N ALA A 47 -25.74 -38.12 10.32
CA ALA A 47 -26.95 -37.37 10.63
C ALA A 47 -27.33 -37.48 12.12
N THR A 48 -27.17 -38.67 12.69
CA THR A 48 -27.38 -38.93 14.12
C THR A 48 -26.39 -38.13 14.97
N GLU A 49 -25.12 -38.05 14.57
CA GLU A 49 -24.10 -37.23 15.24
C GLU A 49 -24.44 -35.73 15.21
N GLN A 50 -25.11 -35.26 14.15
CA GLN A 50 -25.60 -33.88 14.05
C GLN A 50 -26.93 -33.64 14.78
N GLY A 51 -27.51 -34.66 15.43
CA GLY A 51 -28.79 -34.56 16.12
C GLY A 51 -30.00 -34.44 15.19
N ILE A 52 -29.90 -34.92 13.95
CA ILE A 52 -30.99 -34.94 12.97
C ILE A 52 -31.74 -36.29 13.09
N ASP A 53 -33.07 -36.27 13.06
CA ASP A 53 -33.87 -37.50 13.08
C ASP A 53 -33.53 -38.38 11.87
N THR A 54 -33.41 -39.69 12.11
CA THR A 54 -33.05 -40.66 11.07
C THR A 54 -34.10 -41.76 10.91
N SER A 55 -34.26 -42.26 9.68
CA SER A 55 -35.15 -43.39 9.39
C SER A 55 -34.51 -44.35 8.38
N LEU A 56 -34.29 -45.60 8.80
CA LEU A 56 -33.85 -46.67 7.90
C LEU A 56 -35.09 -47.38 7.34
N VAL A 57 -35.28 -47.30 6.03
CA VAL A 57 -36.37 -47.95 5.31
C VAL A 57 -35.79 -48.95 4.31
N PRO A 58 -35.50 -50.20 4.73
CA PRO A 58 -34.86 -51.19 3.88
C PRO A 58 -35.56 -51.34 2.52
N ASP A 59 -34.76 -51.35 1.45
CA ASP A 59 -35.20 -51.45 0.06
C ASP A 59 -36.10 -50.31 -0.46
N GLY A 60 -36.35 -49.28 0.36
CA GLY A 60 -37.14 -48.11 -0.03
C GLY A 60 -38.62 -48.42 -0.21
N ALA A 61 -39.20 -49.32 0.59
CA ALA A 61 -40.61 -49.68 0.53
C ALA A 61 -41.53 -48.45 0.60
N ASP A 62 -42.34 -48.22 -0.44
CA ASP A 62 -43.07 -46.97 -0.68
C ASP A 62 -43.96 -46.54 0.50
N ASP A 63 -44.72 -47.47 1.09
CA ASP A 63 -45.58 -47.19 2.25
C ASP A 63 -44.80 -46.71 3.48
N ALA A 64 -43.60 -47.26 3.69
CA ALA A 64 -42.75 -46.90 4.82
C ALA A 64 -42.03 -45.57 4.58
N VAL A 65 -41.61 -45.28 3.35
CA VAL A 65 -41.07 -43.97 2.95
C VAL A 65 -42.15 -42.90 3.12
N ALA A 66 -43.36 -43.12 2.61
CA ALA A 66 -44.49 -42.21 2.76
C ALA A 66 -44.81 -41.94 4.24
N ALA A 67 -44.88 -42.98 5.08
CA ALA A 67 -45.15 -42.83 6.50
C ALA A 67 -44.06 -42.03 7.24
N ALA A 68 -42.78 -42.25 6.91
CA ALA A 68 -41.68 -41.48 7.50
C ALA A 68 -41.76 -39.99 7.13
N LEU A 69 -42.06 -39.68 5.87
CA LEU A 69 -42.23 -38.30 5.40
C LEU A 69 -43.48 -37.64 5.98
N GLU A 70 -44.60 -38.36 6.07
CA GLU A 70 -45.84 -37.89 6.72
C GLU A 70 -45.59 -37.49 8.18
N GLY A 71 -44.79 -38.28 8.92
CA GLY A 71 -44.40 -37.97 10.30
C GLY A 71 -43.52 -36.73 10.41
N ALA A 72 -42.56 -36.56 9.49
CA ALA A 72 -41.63 -35.43 9.50
C ALA A 72 -42.24 -34.13 8.95
N ARG A 73 -43.32 -34.20 8.16
CA ARG A 73 -43.99 -33.05 7.51
C ARG A 73 -42.99 -32.10 6.81
N PRO A 74 -42.21 -32.57 5.83
CA PRO A 74 -41.27 -31.73 5.10
C PRO A 74 -41.99 -30.79 4.13
N ASP A 75 -41.43 -29.60 3.95
CA ASP A 75 -41.79 -28.66 2.88
C ASP A 75 -41.10 -29.05 1.56
N VAL A 76 -39.91 -29.66 1.64
CA VAL A 76 -39.13 -30.19 0.50
C VAL A 76 -38.50 -31.53 0.86
N VAL A 77 -38.54 -32.48 -0.08
CA VAL A 77 -37.86 -33.77 0.00
C VAL A 77 -36.70 -33.78 -0.99
N VAL A 78 -35.51 -34.12 -0.55
CA VAL A 78 -34.28 -34.08 -1.35
C VAL A 78 -33.72 -35.47 -1.55
N LEU A 79 -33.64 -35.94 -2.79
CA LEU A 79 -32.94 -37.16 -3.17
C LEU A 79 -31.47 -36.80 -3.43
N ALA A 80 -30.60 -37.11 -2.47
CA ALA A 80 -29.18 -36.73 -2.46
C ALA A 80 -28.30 -37.97 -2.67
N GLY A 81 -28.31 -38.53 -3.89
CA GLY A 81 -27.67 -39.80 -4.19
C GLY A 81 -28.46 -40.99 -3.61
N TYR A 82 -29.79 -40.95 -3.75
CA TYR A 82 -30.70 -42.01 -3.36
C TYR A 82 -30.89 -42.99 -4.53
N MET A 83 -30.51 -44.25 -4.34
CA MET A 83 -30.41 -45.26 -5.40
C MET A 83 -31.71 -46.07 -5.58
N ARG A 84 -32.87 -45.51 -5.23
CA ARG A 84 -34.19 -46.14 -5.38
C ARG A 84 -35.17 -45.19 -6.05
N ILE A 85 -36.10 -45.77 -6.80
CA ILE A 85 -37.22 -45.04 -7.42
C ILE A 85 -38.26 -44.74 -6.33
N ILE A 86 -38.78 -43.52 -6.31
CA ILE A 86 -39.86 -43.12 -5.40
C ILE A 86 -41.16 -43.76 -5.88
N GLY A 87 -41.86 -44.46 -4.98
CA GLY A 87 -43.10 -45.14 -5.33
C GLY A 87 -44.30 -44.19 -5.46
N PRO A 88 -45.41 -44.66 -6.06
CA PRO A 88 -46.56 -43.82 -6.39
C PRO A 88 -47.21 -43.13 -5.20
N ARG A 89 -47.26 -43.78 -4.03
CA ARG A 89 -47.86 -43.19 -2.83
C ARG A 89 -47.03 -42.02 -2.34
N THR A 90 -45.72 -42.21 -2.20
CA THR A 90 -44.81 -41.16 -1.76
C THR A 90 -44.80 -39.98 -2.73
N LEU A 91 -44.78 -40.26 -4.03
CA LEU A 91 -44.79 -39.25 -5.08
C LEU A 91 -46.08 -38.43 -5.06
N ALA A 92 -47.24 -39.08 -4.96
CA ALA A 92 -48.54 -38.40 -4.89
C ALA A 92 -48.67 -37.49 -3.66
N ALA A 93 -48.17 -37.94 -2.50
CA ALA A 93 -48.23 -37.17 -1.25
C ALA A 93 -47.30 -35.93 -1.24
N ASN A 94 -46.24 -35.93 -2.06
CA ASN A 94 -45.21 -34.88 -2.06
C ASN A 94 -45.03 -34.25 -3.45
N ALA A 95 -46.06 -34.30 -4.29
CA ALA A 95 -46.01 -33.82 -5.67
C ALA A 95 -45.51 -32.36 -5.75
N GLY A 96 -44.53 -32.11 -6.62
CA GLY A 96 -43.91 -30.80 -6.81
C GLY A 96 -42.97 -30.35 -5.68
N ARG A 97 -42.67 -31.21 -4.70
CA ARG A 97 -41.79 -30.91 -3.56
C ARG A 97 -40.60 -31.86 -3.43
N ILE A 98 -40.53 -32.89 -4.26
CA ILE A 98 -39.40 -33.80 -4.31
C ILE A 98 -38.40 -33.28 -5.35
N VAL A 99 -37.16 -33.01 -4.93
CA VAL A 99 -36.05 -32.64 -5.80
C VAL A 99 -34.99 -33.74 -5.82
N ASN A 100 -34.38 -33.98 -6.97
CA ASN A 100 -33.27 -34.91 -7.14
C ASN A 100 -32.07 -34.20 -7.76
N THR A 101 -30.86 -34.55 -7.31
CA THR A 101 -29.61 -34.18 -7.98
C THR A 101 -29.11 -35.34 -8.83
N HIS A 102 -28.73 -35.04 -10.07
CA HIS A 102 -28.27 -36.03 -11.04
C HIS A 102 -26.93 -35.59 -11.66
N PRO A 103 -25.92 -36.47 -11.74
CA PRO A 103 -24.57 -36.12 -12.17
C PRO A 103 -24.41 -36.10 -13.71
N SER A 104 -25.37 -35.52 -14.42
CA SER A 104 -25.26 -35.14 -15.83
C SER A 104 -26.16 -33.95 -16.16
N LEU A 105 -26.05 -33.43 -17.39
CA LEU A 105 -27.01 -32.46 -17.94
C LEU A 105 -28.21 -33.19 -18.55
N LEU A 106 -29.24 -33.49 -17.74
CA LEU A 106 -30.48 -34.09 -18.23
C LEU A 106 -31.10 -33.27 -19.36
N PRO A 107 -31.70 -33.92 -20.38
CA PRO A 107 -32.03 -35.34 -20.48
C PRO A 107 -30.87 -36.25 -20.92
N ALA A 108 -29.64 -35.73 -21.08
CA ALA A 108 -28.51 -36.56 -21.46
C ALA A 108 -28.06 -37.48 -20.29
N PHE A 109 -27.80 -38.74 -20.60
CA PHE A 109 -27.28 -39.74 -19.67
C PHE A 109 -28.15 -39.92 -18.40
N PRO A 110 -29.44 -40.30 -18.51
CA PRO A 110 -30.26 -40.65 -17.35
C PRO A 110 -29.80 -41.99 -16.75
N GLY A 111 -30.15 -42.23 -15.49
CA GLY A 111 -29.85 -43.48 -14.78
C GLY A 111 -28.51 -43.50 -14.04
N ALA A 112 -28.23 -44.64 -13.41
CA ALA A 112 -27.19 -44.75 -12.37
C ALA A 112 -25.73 -44.60 -12.85
N HIS A 113 -25.46 -44.67 -14.16
CA HIS A 113 -24.11 -44.69 -14.74
C HIS A 113 -23.78 -43.43 -15.56
N ALA A 114 -24.51 -42.33 -15.32
CA ALA A 114 -24.45 -41.11 -16.12
C ALA A 114 -23.04 -40.56 -16.41
N VAL A 115 -22.14 -40.58 -15.41
CA VAL A 115 -20.76 -40.09 -15.56
C VAL A 115 -19.95 -40.99 -16.51
N ARG A 116 -20.06 -42.31 -16.34
CA ARG A 116 -19.41 -43.29 -17.23
C ARG A 116 -19.97 -43.18 -18.64
N ASP A 117 -21.28 -43.12 -18.77
CA ASP A 117 -21.96 -43.03 -20.05
C ASP A 117 -21.54 -41.75 -20.82
N ALA A 118 -21.33 -40.63 -20.11
CA ALA A 118 -20.85 -39.39 -20.71
C ALA A 118 -19.42 -39.51 -21.26
N ILE A 119 -18.51 -40.17 -20.52
CA ILE A 119 -17.13 -40.43 -20.97
C ILE A 119 -17.13 -41.40 -22.15
N ASP A 120 -17.84 -42.51 -22.05
CA ASP A 120 -17.90 -43.55 -23.08
C ASP A 120 -18.53 -43.01 -24.39
N HIS A 121 -19.45 -42.07 -24.29
CA HIS A 121 -20.04 -41.37 -25.44
C HIS A 121 -19.10 -40.32 -26.07
N GLY A 122 -17.99 -39.97 -25.40
CA GLY A 122 -17.06 -38.94 -25.86
C GLY A 122 -17.61 -37.52 -25.72
N ALA A 123 -18.53 -37.27 -24.78
CA ALA A 123 -19.03 -35.93 -24.52
C ALA A 123 -17.89 -35.00 -24.07
N LYS A 124 -17.92 -33.74 -24.49
CA LYS A 124 -16.98 -32.70 -24.04
C LYS A 124 -17.53 -31.85 -22.90
N VAL A 125 -18.83 -31.96 -22.65
CA VAL A 125 -19.54 -31.23 -21.60
C VAL A 125 -20.55 -32.18 -20.98
N THR A 126 -20.57 -32.22 -19.64
CA THR A 126 -21.61 -32.82 -18.81
C THR A 126 -21.97 -31.79 -17.73
N GLY A 127 -22.44 -32.19 -16.55
CA GLY A 127 -22.72 -31.26 -15.47
C GLY A 127 -23.49 -31.90 -14.34
N ALA A 128 -24.14 -31.05 -13.55
CA ALA A 128 -25.11 -31.46 -12.55
C ALA A 128 -26.48 -30.88 -12.90
N THR A 129 -27.52 -31.70 -12.74
CA THR A 129 -28.92 -31.27 -12.86
C THR A 129 -29.62 -31.43 -11.53
N VAL A 130 -30.34 -30.40 -11.10
CA VAL A 130 -31.35 -30.53 -10.06
C VAL A 130 -32.72 -30.39 -10.71
N HIS A 131 -33.57 -31.40 -10.53
CA HIS A 131 -34.89 -31.46 -11.13
C HIS A 131 -35.96 -31.87 -10.11
N LEU A 132 -37.21 -31.52 -10.39
CA LEU A 132 -38.37 -32.05 -9.68
C LEU A 132 -38.58 -33.50 -10.11
N VAL A 133 -38.89 -34.37 -9.15
CA VAL A 133 -39.15 -35.79 -9.41
C VAL A 133 -40.60 -35.99 -9.83
N ASP A 134 -40.80 -36.80 -10.87
CA ASP A 134 -42.10 -37.28 -11.35
C ASP A 134 -42.07 -38.81 -11.54
N GLU A 135 -43.04 -39.35 -12.29
CA GLU A 135 -43.16 -40.79 -12.53
C GLU A 135 -42.08 -41.35 -13.48
N GLU A 136 -41.40 -40.48 -14.25
CA GLU A 136 -40.38 -40.87 -15.21
C GLU A 136 -38.99 -40.76 -14.58
N LEU A 137 -38.18 -41.82 -14.73
CA LEU A 137 -36.80 -41.84 -14.22
C LEU A 137 -36.00 -40.68 -14.83
N ASP A 138 -35.54 -39.76 -13.99
CA ASP A 138 -34.83 -38.54 -14.39
C ASP A 138 -35.59 -37.72 -15.46
N GLY A 139 -36.91 -37.84 -15.50
CA GLY A 139 -37.79 -37.24 -16.51
C GLY A 139 -38.34 -35.86 -16.15
N GLY A 140 -38.41 -35.54 -14.86
CA GLY A 140 -39.14 -34.38 -14.40
C GLY A 140 -38.52 -33.00 -14.71
N PRO A 141 -39.26 -31.93 -14.37
CA PRO A 141 -38.88 -30.57 -14.72
C PRO A 141 -37.57 -30.12 -14.09
N ILE A 142 -36.68 -29.55 -14.91
CA ILE A 142 -35.36 -29.07 -14.50
C ILE A 142 -35.49 -27.76 -13.74
N VAL A 143 -34.96 -27.72 -12.52
CA VAL A 143 -34.91 -26.53 -11.65
C VAL A 143 -33.65 -25.72 -11.93
N LEU A 144 -32.48 -26.37 -11.88
CA LEU A 144 -31.19 -25.76 -12.18
C LEU A 144 -30.26 -26.76 -12.86
N GLN A 145 -29.38 -26.25 -13.71
CA GLN A 145 -28.30 -26.99 -14.33
C GLN A 145 -27.03 -26.15 -14.33
N GLU A 146 -25.89 -26.80 -14.13
CA GLU A 146 -24.60 -26.18 -14.35
C GLU A 146 -23.66 -27.16 -15.07
N ALA A 147 -23.05 -26.66 -16.14
CA ALA A 147 -22.19 -27.43 -17.02
C ALA A 147 -20.78 -27.61 -16.45
N VAL A 148 -20.18 -28.75 -16.75
CA VAL A 148 -18.81 -29.14 -16.40
C VAL A 148 -18.12 -29.64 -17.66
N ALA A 149 -16.95 -29.11 -17.97
CA ALA A 149 -16.12 -29.60 -19.06
C ALA A 149 -15.55 -30.98 -18.72
N ILE A 150 -15.56 -31.87 -19.71
CA ILE A 150 -14.85 -33.16 -19.68
C ILE A 150 -13.50 -32.95 -20.34
N HIS A 151 -12.42 -33.17 -19.60
CA HIS A 151 -11.06 -33.04 -20.10
C HIS A 151 -10.60 -34.35 -20.73
N ASP A 152 -9.66 -34.26 -21.67
CA ASP A 152 -9.20 -35.43 -22.44
C ASP A 152 -8.52 -36.51 -21.59
N ALA A 153 -8.04 -36.16 -20.40
CA ALA A 153 -7.39 -37.06 -19.44
C ALA A 153 -8.28 -37.47 -18.27
N ASP A 154 -9.56 -37.11 -18.27
CA ASP A 154 -10.47 -37.46 -17.17
C ASP A 154 -10.78 -38.96 -17.16
N ASP A 155 -10.72 -39.56 -15.97
CA ASP A 155 -11.39 -40.82 -15.67
C ASP A 155 -12.74 -40.58 -14.97
N GLU A 156 -13.50 -41.64 -14.74
CA GLU A 156 -14.83 -41.56 -14.11
C GLU A 156 -14.75 -40.87 -12.74
N ALA A 157 -13.73 -41.17 -11.93
CA ALA A 157 -13.59 -40.62 -10.57
C ALA A 157 -13.28 -39.11 -10.60
N ALA A 158 -12.31 -38.69 -11.41
CA ALA A 158 -11.90 -37.30 -11.54
C ALA A 158 -13.04 -36.42 -12.08
N LEU A 159 -13.80 -36.92 -13.07
CA LEU A 159 -14.97 -36.21 -13.58
C LEU A 159 -16.09 -36.16 -12.53
N HIS A 160 -16.34 -37.28 -11.84
CA HIS A 160 -17.35 -37.33 -10.79
C HIS A 160 -17.06 -36.34 -9.66
N ASP A 161 -15.80 -36.22 -9.22
CA ASP A 161 -15.42 -35.25 -8.19
C ASP A 161 -15.63 -33.80 -8.64
N ARG A 162 -15.36 -33.50 -9.92
CA ARG A 162 -15.64 -32.18 -10.49
C ARG A 162 -17.13 -31.89 -10.56
N ILE A 163 -17.96 -32.86 -10.95
CA ILE A 163 -19.42 -32.74 -10.96
C ILE A 163 -19.95 -32.58 -9.53
N ARG A 164 -19.46 -33.37 -8.58
CA ARG A 164 -19.85 -33.31 -7.16
C ARG A 164 -19.61 -31.93 -6.55
N ALA A 165 -18.51 -31.27 -6.92
CA ALA A 165 -18.25 -29.89 -6.51
C ALA A 165 -19.33 -28.91 -7.02
N VAL A 166 -19.88 -29.15 -8.21
CA VAL A 166 -21.03 -28.40 -8.76
C VAL A 166 -22.33 -28.76 -8.03
N GLU A 167 -22.60 -30.03 -7.78
CA GLU A 167 -23.78 -30.48 -7.02
C GLU A 167 -23.86 -29.80 -5.65
N HIS A 168 -22.74 -29.74 -4.93
CA HIS A 168 -22.64 -29.08 -3.63
C HIS A 168 -23.03 -27.58 -3.65
N ARG A 169 -23.07 -26.93 -4.82
CA ARG A 169 -23.53 -25.54 -5.00
C ARG A 169 -24.94 -25.45 -5.54
N VAL A 170 -25.24 -26.22 -6.59
CA VAL A 170 -26.51 -26.14 -7.31
C VAL A 170 -27.65 -26.73 -6.47
N LEU A 171 -27.41 -27.82 -5.73
CA LEU A 171 -28.43 -28.47 -4.91
C LEU A 171 -28.96 -27.56 -3.80
N PRO A 172 -28.13 -26.97 -2.91
CA PRO A 172 -28.64 -26.06 -1.89
C PRO A 172 -29.41 -24.86 -2.48
N ARG A 173 -28.95 -24.34 -3.61
CA ARG A 173 -29.62 -23.23 -4.30
C ARG A 173 -30.99 -23.63 -4.85
N ALA A 174 -31.10 -24.79 -5.48
CA ALA A 174 -32.37 -25.30 -5.98
C ALA A 174 -33.36 -25.56 -4.83
N VAL A 175 -32.89 -26.15 -3.72
CA VAL A 175 -33.72 -26.36 -2.52
C VAL A 175 -34.22 -25.02 -1.97
N ALA A 176 -33.36 -24.01 -1.89
CA ALA A 176 -33.75 -22.67 -1.46
C ALA A 176 -34.84 -22.04 -2.35
N LEU A 177 -34.72 -22.22 -3.67
CA LEU A 177 -35.72 -21.74 -4.64
C LEU A 177 -37.06 -22.45 -4.50
N VAL A 178 -37.06 -23.76 -4.25
CA VAL A 178 -38.29 -24.53 -4.03
C VAL A 178 -38.94 -24.14 -2.70
N LEU A 179 -38.16 -24.01 -1.62
CA LEU A 179 -38.66 -23.54 -0.32
C LEU A 179 -39.23 -22.12 -0.40
N ALA A 180 -38.63 -21.25 -1.22
CA ALA A 180 -39.14 -19.91 -1.50
C ALA A 180 -40.39 -19.90 -2.40
N ALA A 181 -40.88 -21.06 -2.85
CA ALA A 181 -41.96 -21.19 -3.84
C ALA A 181 -41.74 -20.33 -5.10
N ALA A 182 -40.47 -20.22 -5.51
CA ALA A 182 -40.02 -19.40 -6.63
C ALA A 182 -39.84 -20.20 -7.92
N VAL A 183 -39.99 -21.53 -7.88
CA VAL A 183 -39.92 -22.40 -9.06
C VAL A 183 -41.34 -22.65 -9.57
N ASN A 184 -41.64 -22.17 -10.77
CA ASN A 184 -42.91 -22.45 -11.44
C ASN A 184 -42.75 -23.68 -12.33
N PRO A 185 -43.55 -24.74 -12.13
CA PRO A 185 -43.51 -25.91 -12.97
C PRO A 185 -44.00 -25.58 -14.40
N PRO A 186 -43.54 -26.33 -15.41
CA PRO A 186 -44.01 -26.18 -16.78
C PRO A 186 -45.51 -26.49 -16.93
N PRO A 187 -46.16 -25.99 -17.99
CA PRO A 187 -47.44 -26.54 -18.46
C PRO A 187 -47.32 -28.06 -18.71
N ALA A 188 -48.43 -28.78 -18.58
CA ALA A 188 -48.45 -30.25 -18.65
C ALA A 188 -47.64 -30.82 -19.84
N GLY A 189 -46.66 -31.69 -19.55
CA GLY A 189 -45.79 -32.33 -20.53
C GLY A 189 -44.47 -31.60 -20.85
N GLY A 190 -44.22 -30.41 -20.30
CA GLY A 190 -42.93 -29.71 -20.43
C GLY A 190 -41.91 -30.10 -19.35
N ARG A 191 -40.62 -29.85 -19.61
CA ARG A 191 -39.51 -30.05 -18.65
C ARG A 191 -38.86 -28.77 -18.15
N THR A 192 -39.24 -27.61 -18.69
CA THR A 192 -38.61 -26.32 -18.36
C THR A 192 -39.36 -25.63 -17.23
N THR A 193 -38.72 -25.45 -16.08
CA THR A 193 -39.27 -24.57 -15.04
C THR A 193 -39.00 -23.10 -15.38
N THR A 194 -39.83 -22.19 -14.86
CA THR A 194 -39.51 -20.75 -14.89
C THR A 194 -39.30 -20.24 -13.47
N LEU A 195 -38.40 -19.28 -13.33
CA LEU A 195 -38.06 -18.68 -12.04
C LEU A 195 -38.91 -17.44 -11.79
N ASP A 196 -39.72 -17.45 -10.73
CA ASP A 196 -40.38 -16.25 -10.20
C ASP A 196 -39.34 -15.41 -9.44
N ILE A 197 -38.76 -14.45 -10.17
CA ILE A 197 -37.69 -13.59 -9.65
C ILE A 197 -38.16 -12.73 -8.49
N ASP A 198 -39.42 -12.31 -8.46
CA ASP A 198 -39.95 -11.45 -7.41
C ASP A 198 -40.16 -12.21 -6.11
N ARG A 199 -40.70 -13.43 -6.18
CA ARG A 199 -40.74 -14.32 -5.00
C ARG A 199 -39.36 -14.70 -4.52
N ALA A 200 -38.46 -15.02 -5.44
CA ALA A 200 -37.07 -15.33 -5.12
C ALA A 200 -36.42 -14.14 -4.39
N GLU A 201 -36.61 -12.91 -4.86
CA GLU A 201 -36.04 -11.71 -4.23
C GLU A 201 -36.60 -11.46 -2.83
N ALA A 202 -37.90 -11.71 -2.63
CA ALA A 202 -38.56 -11.49 -1.35
C ALA A 202 -38.26 -12.58 -0.31
N ALA A 203 -38.03 -13.83 -0.72
CA ALA A 203 -38.00 -14.98 0.18
C ALA A 203 -36.62 -15.67 0.30
N LEU A 204 -35.71 -15.49 -0.66
CA LEU A 204 -34.40 -16.11 -0.57
C LEU A 204 -33.54 -15.48 0.52
N PRO A 205 -32.84 -16.30 1.32
CA PRO A 205 -31.81 -15.78 2.20
C PRO A 205 -30.65 -15.16 1.42
N THR A 206 -30.01 -14.18 2.04
CA THR A 206 -28.76 -13.60 1.51
C THR A 206 -27.57 -14.31 2.18
N PRO A 207 -26.74 -15.05 1.43
CA PRO A 207 -25.59 -15.74 2.00
C PRO A 207 -24.54 -14.74 2.46
N ARG A 208 -23.82 -15.09 3.53
CA ARG A 208 -22.66 -14.32 4.00
C ARG A 208 -21.41 -14.85 3.33
N ARG A 209 -20.82 -14.06 2.44
CA ARG A 209 -19.65 -14.47 1.65
C ARG A 209 -18.52 -13.47 1.79
N ALA A 210 -17.32 -13.99 1.98
CA ALA A 210 -16.09 -13.22 1.98
C ALA A 210 -15.18 -13.68 0.84
N LEU A 211 -14.70 -12.74 0.03
CA LEU A 211 -13.70 -13.00 -1.02
C LEU A 211 -12.31 -12.59 -0.51
N LEU A 212 -11.38 -13.54 -0.40
CA LEU A 212 -10.04 -13.32 0.14
C LEU A 212 -8.99 -13.59 -0.93
N SER A 213 -8.14 -12.61 -1.23
CA SER A 213 -7.02 -12.74 -2.15
C SER A 213 -5.90 -11.80 -1.70
N VAL A 214 -4.96 -12.30 -0.89
CA VAL A 214 -3.94 -11.48 -0.23
C VAL A 214 -2.53 -11.95 -0.56
N SER A 215 -1.62 -11.00 -0.83
CA SER A 215 -0.18 -11.20 -0.93
C SER A 215 0.53 -11.25 0.44
N ASP A 216 0.17 -10.38 1.37
CA ASP A 216 0.58 -10.45 2.78
C ASP A 216 -0.43 -11.29 3.58
N LYS A 217 0.05 -12.37 4.20
CA LYS A 217 -0.75 -13.37 4.91
C LYS A 217 -0.82 -13.09 6.42
N THR A 218 -0.23 -11.99 6.88
CA THR A 218 -0.21 -11.60 8.30
C THR A 218 -1.62 -11.60 8.87
N GLY A 219 -1.85 -12.38 9.92
CA GLY A 219 -3.13 -12.48 10.63
C GLY A 219 -4.30 -13.13 9.85
N LEU A 220 -4.07 -13.60 8.60
CA LEU A 220 -5.12 -14.10 7.71
C LEU A 220 -5.88 -15.28 8.31
N ALA A 221 -5.18 -16.28 8.85
CA ALA A 221 -5.78 -17.51 9.37
C ALA A 221 -6.74 -17.23 10.54
N THR A 222 -6.30 -16.41 11.50
CA THR A 222 -7.13 -15.98 12.64
C THR A 222 -8.36 -15.21 12.17
N PHE A 223 -8.17 -14.28 11.22
CA PHE A 223 -9.27 -13.49 10.68
C PHE A 223 -10.31 -14.38 9.97
N ALA A 224 -9.86 -15.27 9.10
CA ALA A 224 -10.71 -16.19 8.34
C ALA A 224 -11.46 -17.19 9.23
N ARG A 225 -10.82 -17.69 10.29
CA ARG A 225 -11.48 -18.55 11.29
C ARG A 225 -12.62 -17.81 11.98
N GLY A 226 -12.39 -16.55 12.38
CA GLY A 226 -13.43 -15.70 12.95
C GLY A 226 -14.60 -15.45 11.98
N LEU A 227 -14.34 -15.33 10.67
CA LEU A 227 -15.41 -15.22 9.66
C LEU A 227 -16.22 -16.51 9.55
N VAL A 228 -15.58 -17.68 9.53
CA VAL A 228 -16.27 -18.98 9.50
C VAL A 228 -17.17 -19.16 10.72
N GLU A 229 -16.69 -18.83 11.92
CA GLU A 229 -17.48 -18.85 13.16
C GLU A 229 -18.72 -17.93 13.09
N LEU A 230 -18.65 -16.85 12.29
CA LEU A 230 -19.73 -15.89 12.06
C LEU A 230 -20.63 -16.28 10.87
N GLY A 231 -20.47 -17.48 10.34
CA GLY A 231 -21.29 -18.06 9.27
C GLY A 231 -20.89 -17.65 7.85
N PHE A 232 -19.69 -17.12 7.64
CA PHE A 232 -19.23 -16.78 6.29
C PHE A 232 -18.74 -18.00 5.51
N GLU A 233 -19.16 -18.08 4.24
CA GLU A 233 -18.44 -18.83 3.22
C GLU A 233 -17.17 -18.07 2.81
N LEU A 234 -16.02 -18.76 2.87
CA LEU A 234 -14.75 -18.23 2.37
C LEU A 234 -14.59 -18.60 0.90
N VAL A 235 -14.41 -17.58 0.06
CA VAL A 235 -14.05 -17.74 -1.36
C VAL A 235 -12.63 -17.23 -1.55
N SER A 236 -11.76 -18.03 -2.16
CA SER A 236 -10.36 -17.65 -2.37
C SER A 236 -9.75 -18.32 -3.60
N THR A 237 -8.50 -17.98 -3.91
CA THR A 237 -7.74 -18.58 -5.02
C THR A 237 -6.24 -18.61 -4.71
N GLY A 238 -5.49 -19.40 -5.47
CA GLY A 238 -4.03 -19.47 -5.43
C GLY A 238 -3.45 -19.73 -4.03
N GLY A 239 -2.36 -19.00 -3.70
CA GLY A 239 -1.66 -19.16 -2.42
C GLY A 239 -2.51 -18.82 -1.18
N THR A 240 -3.49 -17.92 -1.31
CA THR A 240 -4.41 -17.60 -0.20
C THR A 240 -5.31 -18.79 0.11
N ALA A 241 -5.92 -19.42 -0.90
CA ALA A 241 -6.75 -20.60 -0.70
C ALA A 241 -5.98 -21.77 -0.08
N ARG A 242 -4.74 -22.00 -0.53
CA ARG A 242 -3.84 -23.02 0.03
C ARG A 242 -3.56 -22.78 1.51
N THR A 243 -3.15 -21.56 1.87
CA THR A 243 -2.86 -21.18 3.27
C THR A 243 -4.05 -21.44 4.19
N LEU A 244 -5.25 -21.08 3.75
CA LEU A 244 -6.48 -21.29 4.53
C LEU A 244 -6.82 -22.77 4.69
N ARG A 245 -6.59 -23.61 3.68
CA ARG A 245 -6.81 -25.05 3.74
C ARG A 245 -5.81 -25.76 4.65
N ASP A 246 -4.55 -25.34 4.62
CA ASP A 246 -3.51 -25.88 5.49
C ASP A 246 -3.85 -25.63 6.98
N GLU A 247 -4.62 -24.58 7.27
CA GLU A 247 -5.17 -24.22 8.59
C GLU A 247 -6.49 -24.94 8.93
N GLY A 248 -6.93 -25.87 8.08
CA GLY A 248 -8.14 -26.66 8.22
C GLY A 248 -9.44 -25.90 7.97
N LEU A 249 -9.39 -24.74 7.30
CA LEU A 249 -10.59 -23.94 7.03
C LEU A 249 -11.27 -24.37 5.71
N PRO A 250 -12.61 -24.38 5.68
CA PRO A 250 -13.34 -24.65 4.44
C PRO A 250 -13.23 -23.45 3.48
N VAL A 251 -12.82 -23.71 2.24
CA VAL A 251 -12.61 -22.68 1.21
C VAL A 251 -13.16 -23.12 -0.13
N THR A 252 -14.05 -22.31 -0.68
CA THR A 252 -14.53 -22.41 -2.07
C THR A 252 -13.52 -21.73 -3.00
N ASP A 253 -13.05 -22.44 -4.04
CA ASP A 253 -12.19 -21.81 -5.04
C ASP A 253 -12.96 -20.81 -5.91
N VAL A 254 -12.30 -19.72 -6.30
CA VAL A 254 -12.84 -18.77 -7.29
C VAL A 254 -13.25 -19.49 -8.57
N ALA A 255 -12.48 -20.48 -9.03
CA ALA A 255 -12.81 -21.29 -10.20
C ALA A 255 -14.15 -22.03 -10.07
N ALA A 256 -14.50 -22.48 -8.85
CA ALA A 256 -15.80 -23.08 -8.56
C ALA A 256 -16.93 -22.05 -8.64
N VAL A 257 -16.68 -20.80 -8.28
CA VAL A 257 -17.68 -19.73 -8.43
C VAL A 257 -17.84 -19.33 -9.89
N THR A 258 -16.74 -19.17 -10.63
CA THR A 258 -16.75 -18.67 -12.02
C THR A 258 -17.15 -19.73 -13.03
N GLY A 259 -16.87 -21.01 -12.76
CA GLY A 259 -16.91 -22.08 -13.76
C GLY A 259 -15.73 -22.05 -14.74
N ALA A 260 -14.74 -21.19 -14.51
CA ALA A 260 -13.57 -21.00 -15.37
C ALA A 260 -12.28 -21.31 -14.60
N PRO A 261 -11.32 -22.03 -15.19
CA PRO A 261 -10.03 -22.29 -14.56
C PRO A 261 -9.19 -21.01 -14.45
N GLU A 262 -8.14 -21.09 -13.64
CA GLU A 262 -7.07 -20.08 -13.65
C GLU A 262 -6.32 -20.13 -14.98
N MET A 263 -6.09 -18.97 -15.59
CA MET A 263 -5.46 -18.85 -16.92
C MET A 263 -4.23 -17.94 -16.89
N LEU A 264 -3.31 -18.18 -17.85
CA LEU A 264 -2.13 -17.35 -18.11
C LEU A 264 -1.26 -17.18 -16.85
N ASP A 265 -0.88 -18.31 -16.25
CA ASP A 265 -0.04 -18.37 -15.03
C ASP A 265 -0.59 -17.53 -13.86
N GLY A 266 -1.92 -17.45 -13.76
CA GLY A 266 -2.61 -16.77 -12.68
C GLY A 266 -2.89 -15.29 -12.87
N ARG A 267 -2.57 -14.75 -14.06
CA ARG A 267 -2.91 -13.37 -14.46
C ARG A 267 -4.42 -13.17 -14.59
N VAL A 268 -5.15 -14.20 -15.01
CA VAL A 268 -6.62 -14.15 -15.17
C VAL A 268 -7.28 -15.22 -14.33
N LYS A 269 -7.68 -14.84 -13.11
CA LYS A 269 -8.40 -15.71 -12.16
C LYS A 269 -9.67 -15.09 -11.58
N THR A 270 -9.67 -13.78 -11.30
CA THR A 270 -10.79 -13.08 -10.65
C THR A 270 -11.51 -12.09 -11.56
N LEU A 271 -10.97 -11.81 -12.75
CA LEU A 271 -11.54 -10.91 -13.76
C LEU A 271 -12.72 -11.57 -14.48
N HIS A 272 -13.79 -11.85 -13.74
CA HIS A 272 -14.96 -12.57 -14.23
C HIS A 272 -16.27 -11.92 -13.76
N PRO A 273 -17.34 -11.87 -14.59
CA PRO A 273 -18.61 -11.29 -14.21
C PRO A 273 -19.23 -11.89 -12.95
N ARG A 274 -19.11 -13.22 -12.74
CA ARG A 274 -19.63 -13.85 -11.50
C ARG A 274 -18.94 -13.35 -10.22
N ILE A 275 -17.69 -12.87 -10.31
CA ILE A 275 -17.00 -12.22 -9.17
C ILE A 275 -17.42 -10.76 -9.09
N HIS A 276 -17.24 -10.00 -10.17
CA HIS A 276 -17.47 -8.56 -10.13
C HIS A 276 -18.93 -8.17 -9.97
N ALA A 277 -19.90 -8.92 -10.49
CA ALA A 277 -21.32 -8.68 -10.24
C ALA A 277 -21.67 -8.94 -8.77
N GLY A 278 -21.10 -9.99 -8.16
CA GLY A 278 -21.25 -10.25 -6.72
C GLY A 278 -20.67 -9.14 -5.83
N ILE A 279 -19.71 -8.37 -6.35
CA ILE A 279 -19.12 -7.20 -5.66
C ILE A 279 -19.88 -5.90 -5.98
N LEU A 280 -20.25 -5.66 -7.25
CA LEU A 280 -20.72 -4.35 -7.76
C LEU A 280 -22.23 -4.15 -7.69
N ALA A 281 -23.02 -5.22 -7.54
CA ALA A 281 -24.46 -5.10 -7.41
C ALA A 281 -24.81 -4.24 -6.18
N ASP A 282 -25.27 -3.01 -6.41
CA ASP A 282 -25.87 -2.19 -5.36
C ASP A 282 -27.13 -2.84 -4.81
N ARG A 283 -26.99 -3.47 -3.64
CA ARG A 283 -28.07 -4.25 -3.00
C ARG A 283 -29.17 -3.38 -2.44
N ARG A 284 -29.08 -2.05 -2.51
CA ARG A 284 -30.21 -1.15 -2.19
C ARG A 284 -31.24 -1.11 -3.33
N LEU A 285 -30.80 -1.38 -4.56
CA LEU A 285 -31.65 -1.38 -5.74
C LEU A 285 -32.27 -2.76 -5.96
N VAL A 286 -33.60 -2.83 -6.04
CA VAL A 286 -34.36 -4.07 -6.30
C VAL A 286 -33.88 -4.72 -7.60
N ASP A 287 -33.72 -3.94 -8.67
CA ASP A 287 -33.36 -4.47 -9.99
C ASP A 287 -31.98 -5.16 -10.01
N HIS A 288 -31.02 -4.66 -9.23
CA HIS A 288 -29.72 -5.31 -9.10
C HIS A 288 -29.82 -6.66 -8.37
N ARG A 289 -30.66 -6.74 -7.32
CA ARG A 289 -30.91 -8.01 -6.61
C ARG A 289 -31.59 -9.02 -7.53
N ARG A 290 -32.58 -8.58 -8.33
CA ARG A 290 -33.22 -9.40 -9.36
C ARG A 290 -32.22 -9.93 -10.40
N GLN A 291 -31.32 -9.10 -10.88
CA GLN A 291 -30.28 -9.51 -11.84
C GLN A 291 -29.33 -10.55 -11.26
N LEU A 292 -28.91 -10.39 -10.00
CA LEU A 292 -28.09 -11.39 -9.31
C LEU A 292 -28.82 -12.75 -9.22
N ILE A 293 -30.10 -12.73 -8.84
CA ILE A 293 -30.92 -13.94 -8.73
C ILE A 293 -31.07 -14.62 -10.09
N ALA A 294 -31.43 -13.86 -11.13
CA ALA A 294 -31.59 -14.38 -12.49
C ALA A 294 -30.29 -14.98 -13.04
N ALA A 295 -29.14 -14.40 -12.70
CA ALA A 295 -27.83 -14.89 -13.10
C ALA A 295 -27.28 -16.02 -12.19
N GLY A 296 -27.96 -16.35 -11.09
CA GLY A 296 -27.48 -17.32 -10.10
C GLY A 296 -26.21 -16.88 -9.36
N ILE A 297 -26.02 -15.57 -9.18
CA ILE A 297 -24.81 -15.00 -8.58
C ILE A 297 -25.10 -14.57 -7.14
N ALA A 298 -24.40 -15.19 -6.19
CA ALA A 298 -24.46 -14.79 -4.78
C ALA A 298 -23.55 -13.59 -4.50
N PRO A 299 -24.04 -12.54 -3.82
CA PRO A 299 -23.25 -11.34 -3.52
C PRO A 299 -22.17 -11.59 -2.47
N PHE A 300 -21.15 -10.73 -2.44
CA PHE A 300 -20.16 -10.67 -1.37
C PHE A 300 -20.54 -9.59 -0.35
N GLU A 301 -20.37 -9.88 0.93
CA GLU A 301 -20.49 -8.88 2.00
C GLU A 301 -19.12 -8.25 2.31
N LEU A 302 -18.05 -9.04 2.16
CA LEU A 302 -16.69 -8.65 2.50
C LEU A 302 -15.72 -9.05 1.36
N VAL A 303 -14.79 -8.15 1.04
CA VAL A 303 -13.67 -8.40 0.13
C VAL A 303 -12.39 -8.05 0.86
N VAL A 304 -11.41 -8.95 0.85
CA VAL A 304 -10.14 -8.84 1.58
C VAL A 304 -9.01 -9.01 0.59
N VAL A 305 -8.35 -7.91 0.24
CA VAL A 305 -7.34 -7.89 -0.81
C VAL A 305 -6.23 -6.92 -0.45
N ASN A 306 -5.02 -7.43 -0.26
CA ASN A 306 -3.80 -6.62 -0.32
C ASN A 306 -3.00 -7.04 -1.57
N LEU A 307 -2.39 -6.04 -2.21
CA LEU A 307 -1.81 -6.17 -3.55
C LEU A 307 -0.45 -6.87 -3.51
N TYR A 308 0.05 -7.26 -4.68
CA TYR A 308 1.43 -7.69 -4.81
C TYR A 308 2.38 -6.58 -4.36
N PRO A 309 3.49 -6.90 -3.70
CA PRO A 309 4.35 -5.90 -3.07
C PRO A 309 5.27 -5.24 -4.11
N PHE A 310 4.71 -4.68 -5.19
CA PHE A 310 5.46 -4.09 -6.31
C PHE A 310 6.55 -3.11 -5.84
N ALA A 311 6.22 -2.24 -4.87
CA ALA A 311 7.19 -1.31 -4.28
C ALA A 311 8.42 -2.04 -3.70
N ALA A 312 8.19 -3.07 -2.87
CA ALA A 312 9.27 -3.86 -2.30
C ALA A 312 10.02 -4.69 -3.35
N ALA A 313 9.32 -5.16 -4.38
CA ALA A 313 9.93 -5.87 -5.50
C ALA A 313 10.85 -4.94 -6.31
N ALA A 314 10.42 -3.71 -6.60
CA ALA A 314 11.26 -2.71 -7.25
C ALA A 314 12.50 -2.37 -6.41
N ASP A 315 12.39 -2.34 -5.08
CA ASP A 315 13.53 -2.08 -4.19
C ASP A 315 14.46 -3.31 -4.02
N ARG A 316 14.11 -4.48 -4.58
CA ARG A 316 14.92 -5.71 -4.49
C ARG A 316 16.18 -5.60 -5.36
N PRO A 317 17.39 -5.74 -4.79
CA PRO A 317 18.62 -5.71 -5.57
C PRO A 317 18.65 -6.80 -6.64
N GLY A 318 18.99 -6.41 -7.87
CA GLY A 318 19.19 -7.35 -8.99
C GLY A 318 17.92 -7.91 -9.62
N ILE A 319 16.72 -7.43 -9.24
CA ILE A 319 15.47 -7.81 -9.92
C ILE A 319 15.53 -7.41 -11.40
N THR A 320 15.16 -8.33 -12.29
CA THR A 320 15.04 -8.06 -13.73
C THR A 320 13.77 -7.29 -14.05
N PHE A 321 13.70 -6.69 -15.23
CA PHE A 321 12.49 -5.99 -15.68
C PHE A 321 11.30 -6.95 -15.81
N ASP A 322 11.49 -8.12 -16.39
CA ASP A 322 10.41 -9.11 -16.58
C ASP A 322 9.86 -9.61 -15.24
N GLU A 323 10.73 -9.92 -14.27
CA GLU A 323 10.31 -10.30 -12.92
C GLU A 323 9.51 -9.17 -12.23
N LEU A 324 9.90 -7.90 -12.43
CA LEU A 324 9.17 -6.76 -11.89
C LEU A 324 7.80 -6.58 -12.56
N VAL A 325 7.67 -6.88 -13.85
CA VAL A 325 6.40 -6.84 -14.57
C VAL A 325 5.42 -7.89 -14.04
N GLU A 326 5.89 -9.08 -13.65
CA GLU A 326 5.03 -10.10 -13.01
C GLU A 326 4.48 -9.66 -11.65
N GLU A 327 5.12 -8.70 -10.99
CA GLU A 327 4.64 -8.13 -9.72
C GLU A 327 3.54 -7.07 -9.92
N ILE A 328 3.15 -6.75 -11.17
CA ILE A 328 2.05 -5.85 -11.48
C ILE A 328 0.71 -6.59 -11.39
N ASP A 329 0.07 -6.50 -10.23
CA ASP A 329 -1.27 -7.04 -9.99
C ASP A 329 -2.37 -6.30 -10.81
N ILE A 330 -3.19 -7.06 -11.52
CA ILE A 330 -4.36 -6.57 -12.28
C ILE A 330 -5.68 -6.91 -11.57
N GLY A 331 -5.79 -8.15 -11.09
CA GLY A 331 -7.00 -8.66 -10.45
C GLY A 331 -7.27 -8.01 -9.10
N GLY A 332 -6.23 -7.82 -8.30
CA GLY A 332 -6.29 -7.17 -6.99
C GLY A 332 -6.86 -5.76 -7.06
N PRO A 333 -6.24 -4.81 -7.82
CA PRO A 333 -6.75 -3.45 -7.91
C PRO A 333 -8.18 -3.39 -8.49
N SER A 334 -8.50 -4.29 -9.43
CA SER A 334 -9.86 -4.40 -9.99
C SER A 334 -10.90 -4.76 -8.93
N MET A 335 -10.61 -5.75 -8.07
CA MET A 335 -11.50 -6.14 -6.96
C MET A 335 -11.58 -5.06 -5.88
N VAL A 336 -10.44 -4.47 -5.51
CA VAL A 336 -10.36 -3.38 -4.50
C VAL A 336 -11.22 -2.19 -4.93
N ARG A 337 -11.05 -1.72 -6.17
CA ARG A 337 -11.83 -0.59 -6.72
C ARG A 337 -13.32 -0.92 -6.84
N ALA A 338 -13.65 -2.14 -7.26
CA ALA A 338 -15.04 -2.58 -7.36
C ALA A 338 -15.75 -2.57 -5.99
N ALA A 339 -15.10 -3.13 -4.97
CA ALA A 339 -15.65 -3.20 -3.62
C ALA A 339 -15.72 -1.81 -2.97
N ALA A 340 -14.69 -0.97 -3.13
CA ALA A 340 -14.68 0.41 -2.65
C ALA A 340 -15.77 1.28 -3.31
N LYS A 341 -16.00 1.11 -4.62
CA LYS A 341 -17.11 1.77 -5.34
C LYS A 341 -18.46 1.39 -4.73
N ASN A 342 -18.68 0.11 -4.44
CA ASN A 342 -19.94 -0.39 -3.88
C ASN A 342 -19.93 -0.49 -2.34
N HIS A 343 -19.22 0.41 -1.64
CA HIS A 343 -19.11 0.40 -0.17
C HIS A 343 -20.45 0.52 0.56
N ALA A 344 -21.50 0.99 -0.13
CA ALA A 344 -22.87 0.96 0.37
C ALA A 344 -23.32 -0.49 0.70
N SER A 345 -22.85 -1.47 -0.06
CA SER A 345 -23.22 -2.88 0.05
C SER A 345 -22.08 -3.80 0.51
N VAL A 346 -20.81 -3.46 0.25
CA VAL A 346 -19.66 -4.35 0.46
C VAL A 346 -18.60 -3.68 1.33
N ALA A 347 -18.01 -4.39 2.29
CA ALA A 347 -16.82 -3.93 3.01
C ALA A 347 -15.55 -4.38 2.27
N ILE A 348 -14.59 -3.48 2.07
CA ILE A 348 -13.27 -3.78 1.47
C ILE A 348 -12.20 -3.69 2.55
N VAL A 349 -11.30 -4.66 2.65
CA VAL A 349 -10.18 -4.63 3.60
C VAL A 349 -8.88 -4.81 2.85
N THR A 350 -8.03 -3.77 2.86
CA THR A 350 -6.73 -3.77 2.16
C THR A 350 -5.52 -3.90 3.07
N SER A 351 -5.70 -3.93 4.39
CA SER A 351 -4.62 -4.03 5.36
C SER A 351 -4.98 -4.98 6.51
N PRO A 352 -4.06 -5.86 6.95
CA PRO A 352 -4.24 -6.69 8.13
C PRO A 352 -4.58 -5.91 9.40
N GLY A 353 -4.10 -4.66 9.52
CA GLY A 353 -4.39 -3.79 10.68
C GLY A 353 -5.88 -3.45 10.87
N ARG A 354 -6.75 -3.82 9.93
CA ARG A 354 -8.20 -3.64 10.01
C ARG A 354 -8.97 -4.91 10.41
N TYR A 355 -8.32 -6.07 10.48
CA TYR A 355 -8.98 -7.35 10.75
C TYR A 355 -9.77 -7.35 12.05
N ASP A 356 -9.17 -6.90 13.15
CA ASP A 356 -9.82 -6.90 14.47
C ASP A 356 -11.03 -5.96 14.51
N ALA A 357 -10.90 -4.76 13.95
CA ALA A 357 -12.00 -3.78 13.91
C ALA A 357 -13.19 -4.31 13.09
N VAL A 358 -12.92 -5.02 11.99
CA VAL A 358 -13.95 -5.61 11.13
C VAL A 358 -14.63 -6.79 11.81
N LEU A 359 -13.88 -7.72 12.39
CA LEU A 359 -14.46 -8.85 13.14
C LEU A 359 -15.25 -8.38 14.35
N GLY A 360 -14.72 -7.43 15.12
CA GLY A 360 -15.40 -6.84 16.27
C GLY A 360 -16.74 -6.23 15.85
N ALA A 361 -16.74 -5.41 14.79
CA ALA A 361 -17.97 -4.82 14.28
C ALA A 361 -19.01 -5.87 13.84
N ILE A 362 -18.58 -6.95 13.16
CA ILE A 362 -19.51 -8.02 12.74
C ILE A 362 -20.06 -8.78 13.96
N ARG A 363 -19.23 -9.06 14.97
CA ARG A 363 -19.66 -9.74 16.21
C ARG A 363 -20.69 -8.92 16.98
N ASP A 364 -20.41 -7.62 17.14
CA ASP A 364 -21.22 -6.75 18.00
C ASP A 364 -22.50 -6.26 17.30
N LEU A 365 -22.44 -6.02 15.99
CA LEU A 365 -23.53 -5.39 15.23
C LEU A 365 -24.15 -6.30 14.16
N GLY A 366 -23.63 -7.52 13.99
CA GLY A 366 -24.03 -8.44 12.93
C GLY A 366 -23.47 -8.12 11.54
N ALA A 367 -22.95 -6.91 11.31
CA ALA A 367 -22.41 -6.46 10.03
C ALA A 367 -21.38 -5.33 10.21
N VAL A 368 -20.56 -5.08 9.19
CA VAL A 368 -19.66 -3.91 9.15
C VAL A 368 -20.52 -2.64 8.99
N PRO A 369 -20.52 -1.66 9.92
CA PRO A 369 -21.42 -0.51 9.84
C PRO A 369 -21.02 0.45 8.70
N PRO A 370 -21.96 1.27 8.18
CA PRO A 370 -21.71 2.16 7.04
C PRO A 370 -20.49 3.07 7.20
N GLY A 371 -20.29 3.66 8.38
CA GLY A 371 -19.14 4.53 8.65
C GLY A 371 -17.79 3.81 8.53
N LEU A 372 -17.71 2.56 8.99
CA LEU A 372 -16.51 1.74 8.83
C LEU A 372 -16.32 1.33 7.36
N ARG A 373 -17.38 0.93 6.65
CA ARG A 373 -17.30 0.62 5.21
C ARG A 373 -16.82 1.80 4.38
N SER A 374 -17.32 3.01 4.63
CA SER A 374 -16.87 4.23 3.95
C SER A 374 -15.41 4.56 4.25
N THR A 375 -14.98 4.40 5.52
CA THR A 375 -13.57 4.61 5.92
C THR A 375 -12.65 3.65 5.18
N LEU A 376 -13.02 2.38 5.17
CA LEU A 376 -12.30 1.32 4.47
C LEU A 376 -12.24 1.55 2.95
N ALA A 377 -13.32 2.07 2.34
CA ALA A 377 -13.34 2.40 0.92
C ALA A 377 -12.42 3.57 0.56
N ILE A 378 -12.32 4.59 1.42
CA ILE A 378 -11.37 5.69 1.26
C ILE A 378 -9.93 5.17 1.33
N GLU A 379 -9.65 4.28 2.29
CA GLU A 379 -8.35 3.62 2.42
C GLU A 379 -8.01 2.77 1.19
N ALA A 380 -8.99 2.03 0.66
CA ALA A 380 -8.83 1.22 -0.54
C ALA A 380 -8.46 2.05 -1.79
N PHE A 381 -9.11 3.20 -2.02
CA PHE A 381 -8.74 4.07 -3.14
C PHE A 381 -7.37 4.74 -2.96
N ARG A 382 -7.02 5.11 -1.72
CA ARG A 382 -5.66 5.60 -1.41
C ARG A 382 -4.60 4.53 -1.69
N HIS A 383 -4.89 3.28 -1.33
CA HIS A 383 -4.01 2.15 -1.56
C HIS A 383 -3.74 1.92 -3.05
N THR A 384 -4.77 1.88 -3.89
CA THR A 384 -4.58 1.72 -5.35
C THR A 384 -3.93 2.95 -5.99
N ALA A 385 -4.22 4.16 -5.51
CA ALA A 385 -3.57 5.36 -6.02
C ALA A 385 -2.06 5.37 -5.73
N GLY A 386 -1.66 4.96 -4.52
CA GLY A 386 -0.24 4.81 -4.17
C GLY A 386 0.45 3.70 -4.97
N TYR A 387 -0.25 2.59 -5.21
CA TYR A 387 0.25 1.47 -6.01
C TYR A 387 0.54 1.88 -7.46
N ASP A 388 -0.43 2.49 -8.14
CA ASP A 388 -0.27 2.94 -9.53
C ASP A 388 0.80 4.05 -9.66
N ALA A 389 0.88 4.95 -8.67
CA ALA A 389 1.92 5.98 -8.62
C ALA A 389 3.33 5.39 -8.55
N ARG A 390 3.53 4.29 -7.80
CA ARG A 390 4.83 3.62 -7.73
C ARG A 390 5.17 2.93 -9.06
N ILE A 391 4.20 2.28 -9.70
CA ILE A 391 4.41 1.67 -11.04
C ILE A 391 4.82 2.74 -12.04
N ALA A 392 4.10 3.87 -12.11
CA ALA A 392 4.38 4.96 -13.03
C ALA A 392 5.78 5.57 -12.83
N ALA A 393 6.26 5.63 -11.59
CA ALA A 393 7.58 6.16 -11.27
C ALA A 393 8.74 5.20 -11.64
N GLU A 394 8.52 3.88 -11.53
CA GLU A 394 9.58 2.86 -11.72
C GLU A 394 9.76 2.45 -13.19
N LEU A 395 8.66 2.29 -13.93
CA LEU A 395 8.68 1.65 -15.24
C LEU A 395 9.64 2.31 -16.25
N PRO A 396 9.67 3.64 -16.42
CA PRO A 396 10.54 4.25 -17.44
C PRO A 396 12.01 3.89 -17.24
N GLY A 397 12.53 4.04 -16.01
CA GLY A 397 13.93 3.71 -15.70
C GLY A 397 14.25 2.22 -15.86
N ARG A 398 13.30 1.33 -15.51
CA ARG A 398 13.46 -0.12 -15.62
C ARG A 398 13.44 -0.59 -17.08
N MET A 399 12.56 -0.02 -17.90
CA MET A 399 12.48 -0.26 -19.34
C MET A 399 13.78 0.15 -20.03
N ALA A 400 14.28 1.36 -19.76
CA ALA A 400 15.55 1.84 -20.31
C ALA A 400 16.72 0.92 -19.91
N SER A 401 16.78 0.53 -18.64
CA SER A 401 17.84 -0.37 -18.13
C SER A 401 17.79 -1.77 -18.76
N ALA A 402 16.60 -2.22 -19.18
CA ALA A 402 16.39 -3.47 -19.89
C ALA A 402 16.61 -3.37 -21.42
N GLY A 403 16.96 -2.19 -21.94
CA GLY A 403 17.18 -1.97 -23.37
C GLY A 403 15.89 -1.89 -24.19
N VAL A 404 14.75 -1.60 -23.55
CA VAL A 404 13.51 -1.28 -24.26
C VAL A 404 13.69 0.04 -25.00
N ASP A 405 13.34 0.07 -26.28
CA ASP A 405 13.35 1.30 -27.09
C ASP A 405 12.23 2.24 -26.60
N LEU A 406 12.62 3.37 -26.02
CA LEU A 406 11.71 4.37 -25.45
C LEU A 406 11.66 5.61 -26.35
N PRO A 407 10.48 6.25 -26.48
CA PRO A 407 10.37 7.48 -27.25
C PRO A 407 11.13 8.63 -26.56
N ASP A 408 11.64 9.57 -27.36
CA ASP A 408 12.22 10.84 -26.87
C ASP A 408 11.10 11.83 -26.51
N GLU A 409 10.40 11.52 -25.41
CA GLU A 409 9.32 12.34 -24.84
C GLU A 409 9.72 12.88 -23.45
N PRO A 410 9.19 14.04 -23.03
CA PRO A 410 9.49 14.61 -21.73
C PRO A 410 9.27 13.62 -20.57
N GLY A 411 10.24 13.54 -19.66
CA GLY A 411 10.25 12.64 -18.52
C GLY A 411 10.74 11.21 -18.81
N MET A 412 11.05 10.86 -20.06
CA MET A 412 11.68 9.57 -20.36
C MET A 412 13.18 9.58 -20.04
N PRO A 413 13.79 8.43 -19.67
CA PRO A 413 15.23 8.35 -19.46
C PRO A 413 16.03 8.82 -20.68
N GLY A 414 16.90 9.82 -20.48
CA GLY A 414 17.73 10.39 -21.54
C GLY A 414 17.09 11.54 -22.32
N ALA A 415 15.80 11.85 -22.09
CA ALA A 415 15.13 12.98 -22.73
C ALA A 415 15.75 14.32 -22.31
N SER A 416 15.73 15.30 -23.21
CA SER A 416 16.24 16.65 -22.91
C SER A 416 15.41 17.39 -21.86
N ASP A 417 14.10 17.12 -21.84
CA ASP A 417 13.19 17.60 -20.79
C ASP A 417 12.96 16.47 -19.78
N PRO A 418 13.49 16.56 -18.54
CA PRO A 418 13.36 15.50 -17.55
C PRO A 418 11.98 15.49 -16.86
N TYR A 419 11.07 16.41 -17.20
CA TYR A 419 9.77 16.53 -16.52
C TYR A 419 8.64 15.93 -17.37
N PRO A 420 7.92 14.91 -16.87
CA PRO A 420 6.83 14.31 -17.62
C PRO A 420 5.64 15.27 -17.74
N PRO A 421 4.81 15.16 -18.80
CA PRO A 421 3.58 15.95 -18.93
C PRO A 421 2.60 15.74 -17.78
N THR A 422 2.65 14.58 -17.12
CA THR A 422 1.92 14.26 -15.88
C THR A 422 2.90 13.77 -14.83
N LEU A 423 3.16 14.60 -13.82
CA LEU A 423 3.97 14.21 -12.67
C LEU A 423 3.08 13.61 -11.57
N THR A 424 3.26 12.31 -11.30
CA THR A 424 2.52 11.61 -10.25
C THR A 424 3.38 11.46 -9.00
N ILE A 425 2.93 12.02 -7.87
CA ILE A 425 3.66 11.98 -6.60
C ILE A 425 2.80 11.29 -5.55
N GLY A 426 3.15 10.04 -5.23
CA GLY A 426 2.58 9.32 -4.09
C GLY A 426 3.29 9.72 -2.80
N LEU A 427 2.52 10.01 -1.74
CA LEU A 427 3.05 10.36 -0.42
C LEU A 427 2.36 9.55 0.68
N GLU A 428 3.16 8.98 1.58
CA GLU A 428 2.74 8.28 2.79
C GLU A 428 2.98 9.15 4.01
N LYS A 429 1.97 9.24 4.88
CA LYS A 429 2.10 10.00 6.13
C LYS A 429 2.95 9.22 7.13
N LEU A 430 4.00 9.86 7.64
CA LEU A 430 4.81 9.35 8.74
C LEU A 430 4.20 9.72 10.09
N GLU A 431 3.85 11.00 10.27
CA GLU A 431 3.28 11.50 11.53
C GLU A 431 2.45 12.77 11.33
N THR A 432 1.52 13.01 12.26
CA THR A 432 0.96 14.36 12.46
C THR A 432 1.94 15.15 13.32
N MET A 433 2.38 16.30 12.84
CA MET A 433 3.27 17.17 13.61
C MET A 433 2.45 18.04 14.57
N ARG A 434 3.10 18.51 15.62
CA ARG A 434 2.44 19.33 16.66
C ARG A 434 1.78 20.60 16.09
N TYR A 435 2.46 21.24 15.14
CA TYR A 435 2.02 22.37 14.33
C TYR A 435 3.00 22.54 13.16
N GLY A 436 2.70 23.40 12.21
CA GLY A 436 3.54 23.75 11.07
C GLY A 436 4.67 24.69 11.45
N GLU A 437 4.99 25.65 10.59
CA GLU A 437 6.01 26.67 10.89
C GLU A 437 5.62 27.51 12.12
N ASN A 438 4.31 27.75 12.29
CA ASN A 438 3.73 28.49 13.41
C ASN A 438 2.63 27.69 14.14
N PRO A 439 2.38 27.94 15.45
CA PRO A 439 1.45 27.16 16.26
C PRO A 439 0.00 27.05 15.77
N HIS A 440 -0.48 28.04 15.00
CA HIS A 440 -1.85 28.06 14.47
C HIS A 440 -2.01 27.21 13.20
N GLN A 441 -0.91 26.72 12.62
CA GLN A 441 -0.90 25.92 11.40
C GLN A 441 -0.84 24.44 11.77
N SER A 442 -1.71 23.62 11.20
CA SER A 442 -1.59 22.16 11.31
C SER A 442 -0.55 21.63 10.33
N ALA A 443 0.18 20.57 10.68
CA ALA A 443 1.17 19.97 9.80
C ALA A 443 1.31 18.46 9.98
N ALA A 444 1.91 17.83 8.98
CA ALA A 444 2.23 16.41 8.98
C ALA A 444 3.50 16.20 8.13
N ARG A 445 4.28 15.18 8.50
CA ARG A 445 5.46 14.76 7.75
C ARG A 445 5.09 13.58 6.87
N TYR A 446 5.49 13.64 5.60
CA TYR A 446 5.23 12.62 4.59
C TYR A 446 6.54 12.13 3.96
N ARG A 447 6.52 10.93 3.36
CA ARG A 447 7.59 10.38 2.53
C ARG A 447 7.04 9.82 1.23
N ARG A 448 7.89 9.54 0.25
CA ARG A 448 7.52 8.76 -0.94
C ARG A 448 7.51 7.25 -0.61
N PRO A 449 6.53 6.46 -1.09
CA PRO A 449 6.49 5.01 -0.88
C PRO A 449 7.79 4.29 -1.30
N GLY A 450 8.34 3.47 -0.40
CA GLY A 450 9.60 2.72 -0.59
C GLY A 450 10.87 3.57 -0.62
N HIS A 451 10.77 4.88 -0.42
CA HIS A 451 11.93 5.74 -0.22
C HIS A 451 12.36 5.69 1.26
N GLU A 452 12.92 4.56 1.67
CA GLU A 452 13.33 4.24 3.05
C GLU A 452 14.84 4.04 3.18
N GLY A 453 15.31 3.91 4.43
CA GLY A 453 16.70 3.60 4.74
C GLY A 453 17.67 4.78 4.65
N PRO A 454 18.98 4.54 4.81
CA PRO A 454 19.97 5.60 4.95
C PRO A 454 20.05 6.57 3.77
N ALA A 455 19.80 6.09 2.54
CA ALA A 455 19.83 6.90 1.33
C ALA A 455 18.68 7.92 1.24
N ALA A 456 17.54 7.63 1.88
CA ALA A 456 16.41 8.54 1.95
C ALA A 456 16.61 9.69 2.96
N GLY A 457 17.68 9.62 3.77
CA GLY A 457 17.99 10.58 4.82
C GLY A 457 17.22 10.32 6.13
N PRO A 458 17.65 10.96 7.23
CA PRO A 458 17.19 10.65 8.58
C PRO A 458 15.72 11.04 8.83
N PHE A 459 15.13 11.87 7.97
CA PHE A 459 13.75 12.36 8.11
C PHE A 459 12.74 11.62 7.22
N ALA A 460 13.16 10.58 6.50
CA ALA A 460 12.27 9.70 5.75
C ALA A 460 11.75 8.49 6.58
N GLY A 461 12.34 8.26 7.76
CA GLY A 461 11.90 7.23 8.71
C GLY A 461 10.85 7.73 9.71
N ALA A 462 10.08 6.79 10.27
CA ALA A 462 9.18 7.02 11.40
C ALA A 462 9.90 6.94 12.77
N ASP A 463 11.21 6.65 12.77
CA ASP A 463 12.00 6.51 13.99
C ASP A 463 12.00 7.81 14.79
N ALA A 464 11.81 7.67 16.10
CA ALA A 464 11.97 8.77 17.02
C ALA A 464 13.46 9.17 17.12
N PRO A 465 13.75 10.44 17.47
CA PRO A 465 15.10 10.82 17.89
C PRO A 465 15.64 9.89 18.99
N LEU A 466 16.95 9.69 19.06
CA LEU A 466 17.56 8.82 20.09
C LEU A 466 17.26 9.29 21.53
N GLN A 467 16.96 10.57 21.70
CA GLN A 467 16.46 11.17 22.94
C GLN A 467 15.71 12.46 22.62
N GLY A 468 15.05 13.02 23.63
CA GLY A 468 14.38 14.33 23.53
C GLY A 468 12.91 14.25 23.17
N LYS A 469 12.34 15.41 22.87
CA LYS A 469 10.92 15.54 22.46
C LYS A 469 10.75 15.15 20.99
N PRO A 470 9.51 14.86 20.54
CA PRO A 470 9.19 14.77 19.12
C PRO A 470 9.69 16.00 18.33
N LEU A 471 10.06 15.79 17.08
CA LEU A 471 10.52 16.85 16.18
C LEU A 471 9.36 17.81 15.84
N SER A 472 9.62 19.11 15.89
CA SER A 472 8.71 20.12 15.31
C SER A 472 8.98 20.28 13.82
N TYR A 473 8.07 20.95 13.11
CA TYR A 473 8.23 21.28 11.68
C TYR A 473 9.55 22.03 11.42
N ASN A 474 9.83 23.06 12.21
CA ASN A 474 11.06 23.84 12.09
C ASN A 474 12.31 23.04 12.48
N ASN A 475 12.21 22.09 13.42
CA ASN A 475 13.34 21.22 13.72
C ASN A 475 13.74 20.38 12.49
N VAL A 476 12.77 19.88 11.72
CA VAL A 476 13.06 19.11 10.50
C VAL A 476 13.66 20.02 9.42
N LEU A 477 13.14 21.23 9.23
CA LEU A 477 13.68 22.20 8.27
C LEU A 477 15.13 22.59 8.62
N ASP A 478 15.38 23.00 9.85
CA ASP A 478 16.70 23.46 10.29
C ASP A 478 17.71 22.30 10.29
N ALA A 479 17.31 21.10 10.72
CA ALA A 479 18.18 19.94 10.69
C ALA A 479 18.47 19.46 9.26
N SER A 480 17.51 19.57 8.35
CA SER A 480 17.73 19.29 6.92
C SER A 480 18.70 20.29 6.29
N ALA A 481 18.57 21.58 6.60
CA ALA A 481 19.49 22.62 6.14
C ALA A 481 20.91 22.43 6.71
N ALA A 482 21.03 22.13 8.00
CA ALA A 482 22.30 21.86 8.66
C ALA A 482 22.99 20.61 8.06
N ALA A 483 22.23 19.52 7.86
CA ALA A 483 22.73 18.30 7.23
C ALA A 483 23.16 18.53 5.78
N ALA A 484 22.40 19.30 5.00
CA ALA A 484 22.75 19.62 3.61
C ALA A 484 24.11 20.34 3.52
N LEU A 485 24.34 21.35 4.38
CA LEU A 485 25.63 22.03 4.48
C LEU A 485 26.73 21.10 4.97
N ALA A 486 26.48 20.30 6.01
CA ALA A 486 27.47 19.37 6.54
C ALA A 486 27.92 18.31 5.52
N ARG A 487 27.08 17.93 4.55
CA ARG A 487 27.45 16.98 3.48
C ARG A 487 28.47 17.54 2.48
N VAL A 488 28.54 18.85 2.31
CA VAL A 488 29.51 19.48 1.40
C VAL A 488 30.80 19.91 2.13
N LEU A 489 30.81 19.87 3.45
CA LEU A 489 32.03 20.13 4.25
C LEU A 489 32.96 18.91 4.25
N ARG A 490 34.25 19.19 4.38
CA ARG A 490 35.37 18.24 4.30
C ARG A 490 35.99 18.04 5.68
N GLY A 491 36.42 16.82 5.97
CA GLY A 491 37.03 16.47 7.25
C GLY A 491 36.10 16.65 8.45
N PRO A 492 36.64 16.69 9.69
CA PRO A 492 35.87 17.05 10.89
C PRO A 492 35.35 18.48 10.81
N ALA A 493 34.02 18.61 10.78
CA ALA A 493 33.34 19.87 10.57
C ALA A 493 32.06 19.97 11.39
N CYS A 494 31.68 21.21 11.67
CA CYS A 494 30.47 21.56 12.41
C CYS A 494 29.73 22.67 11.67
N VAL A 495 28.41 22.56 11.56
CA VAL A 495 27.50 23.61 11.08
C VAL A 495 26.42 23.84 12.13
N ILE A 496 26.15 25.10 12.44
CA ILE A 496 25.11 25.56 13.35
C ILE A 496 24.12 26.38 12.52
N VAL A 497 22.87 25.95 12.49
CA VAL A 497 21.78 26.57 11.73
C VAL A 497 20.71 27.08 12.68
N LYS A 498 20.09 28.20 12.29
CA LYS A 498 18.87 28.71 12.90
C LYS A 498 17.99 29.34 11.82
N HIS A 499 16.72 28.92 11.74
CA HIS A 499 15.80 29.36 10.69
C HIS A 499 16.38 29.18 9.29
N THR A 500 16.84 27.97 9.00
CA THR A 500 17.44 27.50 7.73
C THR A 500 18.74 28.18 7.29
N ASN A 501 19.25 29.15 8.05
CA ASN A 501 20.49 29.87 7.73
C ASN A 501 21.62 29.48 8.70
N PRO A 502 22.85 29.28 8.22
CA PRO A 502 24.00 29.01 9.08
C PRO A 502 24.38 30.26 9.87
N CYS A 503 24.48 30.14 11.19
CA CYS A 503 25.06 31.17 12.07
C CYS A 503 26.50 30.84 12.49
N GLY A 504 26.91 29.57 12.37
CA GLY A 504 28.28 29.14 12.63
C GLY A 504 28.65 27.96 11.74
N ALA A 505 29.87 27.92 11.24
CA ALA A 505 30.40 26.76 10.54
C ALA A 505 31.93 26.75 10.60
N ALA A 506 32.55 25.56 10.69
CA ALA A 506 34.01 25.43 10.65
C ALA A 506 34.46 24.04 10.23
N GLU A 507 35.64 23.98 9.61
CA GLU A 507 36.41 22.76 9.34
C GLU A 507 37.69 22.78 10.18
N ARG A 508 38.00 21.68 10.88
CA ARG A 508 39.17 21.57 11.76
C ARG A 508 39.76 20.16 11.73
N ALA A 509 40.87 19.97 12.44
CA ALA A 509 41.51 18.66 12.58
C ALA A 509 40.73 17.73 13.51
N THR A 510 39.97 18.28 14.46
CA THR A 510 39.10 17.51 15.37
C THR A 510 37.68 18.08 15.41
N LEU A 511 36.71 17.23 15.78
CA LEU A 511 35.31 17.63 15.84
C LEU A 511 35.05 18.66 16.96
N ARG A 512 35.80 18.56 18.08
CA ARG A 512 35.73 19.53 19.16
C ARG A 512 36.21 20.91 18.74
N GLU A 513 37.35 20.99 18.06
CA GLU A 513 37.85 22.26 17.52
C GLU A 513 36.88 22.86 16.51
N ALA A 514 36.26 22.02 15.66
CA ALA A 514 35.26 22.48 14.69
C ALA A 514 34.03 23.05 15.40
N TRP A 515 33.54 22.40 16.45
CA TRP A 515 32.47 22.92 17.29
C TRP A 515 32.82 24.28 17.92
N ASP A 516 33.96 24.37 18.61
CA ASP A 516 34.39 25.60 19.29
C ASP A 516 34.54 26.76 18.28
N ALA A 517 35.12 26.50 17.11
CA ALA A 517 35.30 27.49 16.05
C ALA A 517 33.97 27.91 15.39
N ALA A 518 33.05 26.98 15.17
CA ALA A 518 31.72 27.28 14.62
C ALA A 518 30.89 28.11 15.62
N LEU A 519 30.94 27.76 16.91
CA LEU A 519 30.25 28.50 17.97
C LEU A 519 30.79 29.94 18.11
N ALA A 520 32.10 30.13 17.95
CA ALA A 520 32.72 31.44 17.98
C ALA A 520 32.33 32.36 16.80
N GLY A 521 31.67 31.83 15.76
CA GLY A 521 31.15 32.62 14.63
C GLY A 521 30.02 33.55 15.07
N ASP A 522 28.98 32.99 15.70
CA ASP A 522 27.88 33.76 16.30
C ASP A 522 27.27 32.99 17.49
N PRO A 523 27.83 33.13 18.70
CA PRO A 523 27.37 32.39 19.87
C PRO A 523 25.96 32.81 20.33
N VAL A 524 25.54 34.05 20.00
CA VAL A 524 24.21 34.56 20.35
C VAL A 524 23.15 33.88 19.50
N SER A 525 23.36 33.83 18.18
CA SER A 525 22.43 33.14 17.27
C SER A 525 22.47 31.63 17.45
N ALA A 526 23.61 31.03 17.82
CA ALA A 526 23.73 29.59 18.10
C ALA A 526 22.84 29.11 19.25
N PHE A 527 22.43 29.99 20.17
CA PHE A 527 21.51 29.65 21.25
C PHE A 527 20.14 29.21 20.69
N GLY A 528 19.75 27.97 21.00
CA GLY A 528 18.56 27.31 20.47
C GLY A 528 18.70 26.85 19.02
N GLY A 529 19.92 26.81 18.49
CA GLY A 529 20.22 26.37 17.13
C GLY A 529 20.15 24.85 16.97
N VAL A 530 20.29 24.45 15.71
CA VAL A 530 20.42 23.06 15.26
C VAL A 530 21.83 22.83 14.74
N VAL A 531 22.47 21.75 15.18
CA VAL A 531 23.86 21.44 14.85
C VAL A 531 23.93 20.21 13.95
N ALA A 532 24.77 20.26 12.92
CA ALA A 532 25.18 19.09 12.14
C ALA A 532 26.70 18.90 12.21
N LEU A 533 27.12 17.66 12.40
CA LEU A 533 28.51 17.25 12.59
C LEU A 533 28.88 16.18 11.56
N THR A 534 30.11 16.19 11.05
CA THR A 534 30.55 15.26 9.99
C THR A 534 31.27 14.02 10.52
N ARG A 535 31.38 13.85 11.83
CA ARG A 535 32.00 12.69 12.47
C ARG A 535 31.16 12.24 13.67
N THR A 536 31.33 11.00 14.09
CA THR A 536 30.72 10.47 15.32
C THR A 536 31.05 11.37 16.49
N VAL A 537 30.03 11.73 17.27
CA VAL A 537 30.18 12.60 18.45
C VAL A 537 30.80 11.79 19.58
N ASP A 538 31.95 12.28 20.06
CA ASP A 538 32.63 11.75 21.23
C ASP A 538 32.29 12.54 22.50
N ARG A 539 32.77 12.07 23.65
CA ARG A 539 32.59 12.75 24.95
C ARG A 539 33.05 14.20 24.94
N THR A 540 34.21 14.50 24.36
CA THR A 540 34.82 15.83 24.42
C THR A 540 34.03 16.85 23.61
N THR A 541 33.53 16.46 22.44
CA THR A 541 32.58 17.26 21.66
C THR A 541 31.24 17.37 22.39
N ALA A 542 30.74 16.28 22.99
CA ALA A 542 29.48 16.29 23.74
C ALA A 542 29.49 17.26 24.93
N ASP A 543 30.61 17.37 25.66
CA ASP A 543 30.77 18.34 26.75
C ASP A 543 30.60 19.79 26.23
N GLY A 544 31.13 20.09 25.05
CA GLY A 544 30.95 21.39 24.39
C GLY A 544 29.51 21.63 23.93
N LEU A 545 28.88 20.63 23.32
CA LEU A 545 27.47 20.73 22.92
C LEU A 545 26.54 20.93 24.13
N ALA A 546 26.82 20.25 25.24
CA ALA A 546 26.04 20.35 26.47
C ALA A 546 26.22 21.70 27.21
N SER A 547 27.21 22.51 26.87
CA SER A 547 27.35 23.84 27.49
C SER A 547 26.35 24.86 26.93
N LEU A 548 25.75 24.60 25.77
CA LEU A 548 24.79 25.49 25.10
C LEU A 548 23.38 24.89 25.12
N PHE A 549 22.37 25.76 25.03
CA PHE A 549 21.01 25.31 24.71
C PHE A 549 20.92 25.05 23.21
N LEU A 550 20.65 23.80 22.82
CA LEU A 550 20.49 23.36 21.44
C LEU A 550 19.16 22.61 21.30
N GLU A 551 18.50 22.76 20.14
CA GLU A 551 17.25 22.07 19.86
C GLU A 551 17.49 20.65 19.30
N VAL A 552 18.43 20.53 18.35
CA VAL A 552 18.75 19.28 17.63
C VAL A 552 20.25 19.17 17.37
N VAL A 553 20.81 17.97 17.47
CA VAL A 553 22.14 17.60 16.95
C VAL A 553 22.00 16.44 15.98
N VAL A 554 22.54 16.59 14.78
CA VAL A 554 22.60 15.56 13.72
C VAL A 554 24.05 15.14 13.51
N ALA A 555 24.33 13.83 13.50
CA ALA A 555 25.68 13.31 13.29
C ALA A 555 25.66 11.89 12.68
N PRO A 556 26.76 11.39 12.11
CA PRO A 556 26.91 9.99 11.69
C PRO A 556 26.66 8.97 12.80
N GLY A 557 26.86 9.39 14.05
CA GLY A 557 26.64 8.57 15.23
C GLY A 557 27.01 9.30 16.51
N PHE A 558 26.74 8.66 17.64
CA PHE A 558 27.08 9.13 18.98
C PHE A 558 27.67 7.96 19.76
N ASP A 559 28.85 8.14 20.36
CA ASP A 559 29.39 7.11 21.25
C ASP A 559 28.65 7.07 22.61
N ASP A 560 28.90 6.03 23.39
CA ASP A 560 28.20 5.84 24.67
C ASP A 560 28.48 6.95 25.69
N GLU A 561 29.71 7.49 25.71
CA GLU A 561 30.08 8.56 26.63
C GLU A 561 29.40 9.88 26.25
N ALA A 562 29.35 10.20 24.96
CA ALA A 562 28.64 11.34 24.40
C ALA A 562 27.16 11.28 24.76
N ARG A 563 26.52 10.11 24.60
CA ARG A 563 25.11 9.93 25.00
C ARG A 563 24.90 10.15 26.50
N ARG A 564 25.82 9.70 27.37
CA ARG A 564 25.73 9.95 28.82
C ARG A 564 25.81 11.43 29.15
N VAL A 565 26.71 12.18 28.50
CA VAL A 565 26.83 13.64 28.69
C VAL A 565 25.57 14.36 28.21
N LEU A 566 25.12 14.06 26.99
CA LEU A 566 23.97 14.72 26.35
C LEU A 566 22.63 14.37 26.98
N ALA A 567 22.53 13.24 27.71
CA ALA A 567 21.34 12.87 28.48
C ALA A 567 20.97 13.90 29.56
N SER A 568 21.94 14.71 30.02
CA SER A 568 21.67 15.85 30.92
C SER A 568 20.77 16.92 30.29
N LYS A 569 20.68 16.96 28.95
CA LYS A 569 19.82 17.87 28.17
C LYS A 569 18.58 17.13 27.70
N THR A 570 17.62 16.92 28.60
CA THR A 570 16.43 16.08 28.36
C THR A 570 15.56 16.47 27.16
N ASN A 571 15.64 17.71 26.67
CA ASN A 571 14.87 18.19 25.53
C ASN A 571 15.64 18.15 24.19
N LEU A 572 16.96 17.95 24.23
CA LEU A 572 17.82 17.94 23.05
C LEU A 572 17.53 16.69 22.22
N ARG A 573 17.21 16.87 20.92
CA ARG A 573 17.04 15.74 20.00
C ARG A 573 18.38 15.34 19.42
N LEU A 574 18.66 14.04 19.41
CA LEU A 574 19.82 13.46 18.73
C LEU A 574 19.34 12.64 17.54
N ILE A 575 19.83 12.99 16.35
CA ILE A 575 19.47 12.35 15.07
C ILE A 575 20.72 11.73 14.46
N VAL A 576 20.60 10.47 14.03
CA VAL A 576 21.68 9.77 13.33
C VAL A 576 21.47 9.89 11.83
N ASP A 577 22.46 10.43 11.14
CA ASP A 577 22.54 10.44 9.68
C ASP A 577 23.90 9.88 9.24
N PRO A 578 23.98 8.58 8.90
CA PRO A 578 25.24 7.93 8.54
C PRO A 578 25.80 8.40 7.18
N THR A 579 25.07 9.25 6.44
CA THR A 579 25.54 9.82 5.18
C THR A 579 26.45 11.04 5.37
N LEU A 580 26.49 11.62 6.58
CA LEU A 580 27.31 12.80 6.86
C LEU A 580 28.81 12.47 6.90
N GLY A 581 29.64 13.38 6.38
CA GLY A 581 31.10 13.30 6.47
C GLY A 581 31.78 12.21 5.66
N ARG A 582 31.13 11.70 4.62
CA ARG A 582 31.78 10.80 3.65
C ARG A 582 32.82 11.57 2.84
N ASP A 583 34.07 11.13 2.88
CA ASP A 583 35.15 11.75 2.12
C ASP A 583 35.06 11.34 0.63
N GLY A 584 35.01 12.31 -0.29
CA GLY A 584 35.38 12.11 -1.70
C GLY A 584 34.41 11.37 -2.64
N GLY A 585 33.10 11.41 -2.41
CA GLY A 585 32.09 10.84 -3.33
C GLY A 585 30.97 11.81 -3.70
N PRO A 586 30.25 11.60 -4.82
CA PRO A 586 29.07 12.39 -5.15
C PRO A 586 28.03 12.26 -4.04
N VAL A 587 27.53 13.40 -3.56
CA VAL A 587 26.44 13.44 -2.59
C VAL A 587 25.17 13.06 -3.33
N ALA A 588 24.77 11.78 -3.24
CA ALA A 588 23.47 11.36 -3.73
C ALA A 588 22.38 12.18 -3.03
N ALA A 589 21.51 12.83 -3.82
CA ALA A 589 20.39 13.56 -3.26
C ALA A 589 19.50 12.61 -2.45
N SER A 590 19.14 13.02 -1.24
CA SER A 590 18.21 12.26 -0.41
C SER A 590 16.82 12.17 -1.03
N ASP A 591 16.47 13.05 -1.99
CA ASP A 591 15.26 12.96 -2.81
C ASP A 591 15.59 13.27 -4.29
N PRO A 592 15.46 12.32 -5.23
CA PRO A 592 15.72 12.55 -6.65
C PRO A 592 14.80 13.58 -7.34
N LEU A 593 13.59 13.86 -6.84
CA LEU A 593 12.74 14.91 -7.40
C LEU A 593 13.19 16.32 -6.99
N GLY A 594 14.00 16.43 -5.93
CA GLY A 594 14.47 17.69 -5.39
C GLY A 594 13.39 18.50 -4.69
N ALA A 595 13.40 19.82 -4.93
CA ALA A 595 12.54 20.75 -4.23
C ALA A 595 11.20 20.92 -4.96
N ILE A 596 10.11 20.77 -4.21
CA ILE A 596 8.75 21.06 -4.66
C ILE A 596 8.23 22.24 -3.85
N ARG A 597 7.83 23.32 -4.54
CA ARG A 597 7.26 24.52 -3.91
C ARG A 597 5.87 24.79 -4.46
N THR A 598 4.96 25.18 -3.59
CA THR A 598 3.64 25.66 -4.00
C THR A 598 3.74 27.12 -4.47
N ALA A 599 3.18 27.43 -5.62
CA ALA A 599 3.04 28.78 -6.16
C ALA A 599 1.56 29.03 -6.52
N GLY A 600 0.76 29.38 -5.51
CA GLY A 600 -0.70 29.45 -5.66
C GLY A 600 -1.29 28.08 -6.01
N GLY A 601 -2.04 28.01 -7.11
CA GLY A 601 -2.63 26.76 -7.64
C GLY A 601 -1.65 25.89 -8.45
N ALA A 602 -0.37 26.23 -8.50
CA ALA A 602 0.66 25.51 -9.25
C ALA A 602 1.77 24.96 -8.32
N TYR A 603 2.58 24.05 -8.87
CA TYR A 603 3.76 23.49 -8.23
C TYR A 603 5.00 23.80 -9.08
N LEU A 604 6.06 24.24 -8.41
CA LEU A 604 7.38 24.40 -9.00
C LEU A 604 8.23 23.21 -8.54
N VAL A 605 8.79 22.48 -9.50
CA VAL A 605 9.65 21.32 -9.24
C VAL A 605 11.03 21.63 -9.79
N SER A 606 12.06 21.34 -9.01
CA SER A 606 13.45 21.60 -9.40
C SER A 606 14.34 20.49 -8.88
N THR A 607 15.30 20.08 -9.70
CA THR A 607 16.32 19.10 -9.32
C THR A 607 17.08 19.54 -8.06
N PRO A 608 17.56 18.59 -7.25
CA PRO A 608 18.43 18.91 -6.10
C PRO A 608 19.69 19.68 -6.53
N ASP A 609 20.08 20.71 -5.78
CA ASP A 609 21.39 21.36 -5.93
C ASP A 609 22.49 20.50 -5.32
N THR A 610 22.91 19.49 -6.06
CA THR A 610 23.95 18.51 -5.69
C THR A 610 25.17 18.57 -6.59
N SER A 611 25.25 19.58 -7.47
CA SER A 611 26.38 19.76 -8.36
C SER A 611 27.67 19.92 -7.54
N PRO A 612 28.71 19.10 -7.79
CA PRO A 612 29.98 19.24 -7.09
C PRO A 612 30.63 20.57 -7.48
N ASP A 613 31.30 21.21 -6.53
CA ASP A 613 32.16 22.34 -6.86
C ASP A 613 33.39 21.83 -7.63
N ASP A 614 33.76 22.51 -8.71
CA ASP A 614 34.99 22.26 -9.48
C ASP A 614 35.93 23.46 -9.40
N PRO A 615 36.78 23.54 -8.35
CA PRO A 615 37.75 24.62 -8.21
C PRO A 615 38.74 24.73 -9.37
N ALA A 616 38.99 23.65 -10.13
CA ALA A 616 39.90 23.70 -11.27
C ALA A 616 39.32 24.54 -12.43
N GLY A 617 38.00 24.69 -12.50
CA GLY A 617 37.32 25.55 -13.46
C GLY A 617 37.25 27.03 -13.05
N TRP A 618 37.69 27.40 -11.85
CA TRP A 618 37.60 28.78 -11.36
C TRP A 618 38.68 29.68 -11.99
N ARG A 619 38.32 30.93 -12.26
CA ARG A 619 39.21 31.92 -12.88
C ARG A 619 39.55 33.05 -11.92
N VAL A 620 40.85 33.29 -11.72
CA VAL A 620 41.34 34.52 -11.08
C VAL A 620 41.13 35.69 -12.03
N ALA A 621 40.20 36.59 -11.69
CA ALA A 621 39.85 37.75 -12.51
C ALA A 621 40.73 38.99 -12.24
N THR A 622 41.34 39.05 -11.06
CA THR A 622 42.23 40.11 -10.57
C THR A 622 43.69 39.86 -10.95
N ARG A 623 44.54 40.88 -10.80
CA ARG A 623 46.00 40.76 -11.00
C ARG A 623 46.68 39.91 -9.92
N ARG A 624 46.21 40.01 -8.68
CA ARG A 624 46.70 39.24 -7.54
C ARG A 624 45.92 37.94 -7.45
N ALA A 625 46.62 36.80 -7.39
CA ALA A 625 46.02 35.52 -7.05
C ALA A 625 45.78 35.41 -5.53
N PRO A 626 44.75 34.67 -5.09
CA PRO A 626 44.59 34.36 -3.67
C PRO A 626 45.79 33.53 -3.18
N THR A 627 46.18 33.77 -1.92
CA THR A 627 47.13 32.92 -1.20
C THR A 627 46.51 31.55 -0.91
N ASP A 628 47.31 30.54 -0.56
CA ASP A 628 46.78 29.22 -0.20
C ASP A 628 45.77 29.26 0.97
N VAL A 629 45.94 30.21 1.90
CA VAL A 629 45.00 30.41 3.02
C VAL A 629 43.69 31.01 2.51
N GLU A 630 43.76 32.09 1.72
CA GLU A 630 42.58 32.71 1.11
C GLU A 630 41.85 31.74 0.20
N GLN A 631 42.57 30.92 -0.58
CA GLN A 631 41.99 29.92 -1.45
C GLN A 631 41.16 28.90 -0.66
N ARG A 632 41.69 28.37 0.46
CA ARG A 632 40.94 27.47 1.34
C ARG A 632 39.71 28.14 1.96
N ASP A 633 39.84 29.40 2.37
CA ASP A 633 38.74 30.17 2.95
C ASP A 633 37.66 30.49 1.90
N LEU A 634 38.03 30.80 0.66
CA LEU A 634 37.12 30.98 -0.48
C LEU A 634 36.37 29.68 -0.80
N GLU A 635 37.06 28.54 -0.81
CA GLU A 635 36.42 27.23 -1.02
C GLU A 635 35.41 26.90 0.07
N LEU A 636 35.72 27.20 1.33
CA LEU A 636 34.75 27.03 2.41
C LEU A 636 33.59 28.02 2.29
N ALA A 637 33.88 29.30 2.02
CA ALA A 637 32.86 30.34 1.88
C ALA A 637 31.88 30.01 0.74
N TRP A 638 32.38 29.49 -0.38
CA TRP A 638 31.58 29.06 -1.52
C TRP A 638 30.63 27.90 -1.18
N ARG A 639 31.12 26.88 -0.47
CA ARG A 639 30.30 25.76 -0.01
C ARG A 639 29.21 26.21 0.96
N LEU A 640 29.53 27.15 1.84
CA LEU A 640 28.60 27.69 2.84
C LEU A 640 27.54 28.59 2.22
N VAL A 641 27.90 29.46 1.26
CA VAL A 641 26.96 30.44 0.68
C VAL A 641 25.78 29.77 -0.04
N ARG A 642 25.98 28.55 -0.55
CA ARG A 642 24.93 27.70 -1.15
C ARG A 642 23.75 27.44 -0.22
N GLY A 643 23.99 27.34 1.09
CA GLY A 643 22.96 27.07 2.11
C GLY A 643 22.39 28.31 2.78
N VAL A 644 22.69 29.51 2.27
CA VAL A 644 22.20 30.78 2.83
C VAL A 644 21.05 31.30 1.97
N THR A 645 19.99 31.82 2.60
CA THR A 645 18.89 32.46 1.86
C THR A 645 19.40 33.70 1.11
N SER A 646 19.13 33.77 -0.20
CA SER A 646 19.53 34.89 -1.06
C SER A 646 18.83 36.22 -0.71
N ASN A 647 19.44 37.38 -0.94
CA ASN A 647 20.84 37.58 -1.35
C ASN A 647 21.81 37.31 -0.20
N ALA A 648 22.89 36.60 -0.48
CA ALA A 648 23.82 36.12 0.54
C ALA A 648 25.25 36.62 0.36
N ILE A 649 25.89 36.97 1.48
CA ILE A 649 27.33 37.23 1.59
C ILE A 649 27.86 36.43 2.79
N VAL A 650 28.87 35.59 2.54
CA VAL A 650 29.52 34.77 3.57
C VAL A 650 30.97 35.20 3.70
N LEU A 651 31.38 35.50 4.93
CA LEU A 651 32.75 35.86 5.28
C LEU A 651 33.39 34.70 6.06
N VAL A 652 34.53 34.23 5.60
CA VAL A 652 35.31 33.15 6.21
C VAL A 652 36.71 33.65 6.52
N ARG A 653 37.23 33.24 7.68
CA ARG A 653 38.62 33.46 8.06
C ARG A 653 39.13 32.25 8.82
N ASP A 654 40.29 31.73 8.43
CA ASP A 654 40.93 30.60 9.11
C ASP A 654 39.99 29.38 9.21
N GLY A 655 39.37 29.01 8.09
CA GLY A 655 38.48 27.86 8.00
C GLY A 655 37.23 27.93 8.88
N ARG A 656 36.80 29.12 9.33
CA ARG A 656 35.52 29.31 10.06
C ARG A 656 34.70 30.45 9.47
N LEU A 657 33.37 30.30 9.54
CA LEU A 657 32.41 31.36 9.28
C LEU A 657 32.57 32.46 10.34
N VAL A 658 32.83 33.69 9.90
CA VAL A 658 32.98 34.86 10.78
C VAL A 658 31.90 35.91 10.60
N GLY A 659 31.21 35.91 9.46
CA GLY A 659 30.10 36.82 9.20
C GLY A 659 29.18 36.30 8.11
N VAL A 660 27.87 36.53 8.26
CA VAL A 660 26.86 36.15 7.28
C VAL A 660 25.81 37.25 7.10
N GLY A 661 25.65 37.67 5.86
CA GLY A 661 24.50 38.44 5.39
C GLY A 661 23.54 37.49 4.69
N SER A 662 22.30 37.41 5.16
CA SER A 662 21.31 36.44 4.69
C SER A 662 19.95 37.09 4.45
N GLY A 663 19.28 36.70 3.36
CA GLY A 663 17.90 37.05 3.07
C GLY A 663 17.68 38.53 2.74
N GLN A 664 18.72 39.24 2.29
CA GLN A 664 18.60 40.66 1.97
C GLN A 664 18.07 40.86 0.54
N THR A 665 17.32 41.94 0.32
CA THR A 665 16.86 42.32 -1.03
C THR A 665 17.95 42.99 -1.86
N SER A 666 18.98 43.54 -1.20
CA SER A 666 20.13 44.21 -1.80
C SER A 666 21.45 43.51 -1.44
N ARG A 667 22.36 43.39 -2.41
CA ARG A 667 23.66 42.71 -2.22
C ARG A 667 24.59 43.49 -1.29
N VAL A 668 24.60 44.82 -1.39
CA VAL A 668 25.42 45.67 -0.49
C VAL A 668 24.91 45.62 0.94
N ASP A 669 23.60 45.46 1.16
CA ASP A 669 23.05 45.31 2.51
C ASP A 669 23.39 43.93 3.10
N ALA A 670 23.46 42.88 2.29
CA ALA A 670 24.03 41.59 2.72
C ALA A 670 25.50 41.74 3.12
N ALA A 671 26.30 42.47 2.35
CA ALA A 671 27.71 42.72 2.68
C ALA A 671 27.87 43.51 4.00
N ARG A 672 27.10 44.60 4.16
CA ARG A 672 27.06 45.39 5.41
C ARG A 672 26.66 44.52 6.60
N GLN A 673 25.58 43.74 6.46
CA GLN A 673 25.13 42.84 7.53
C GLN A 673 26.21 41.84 7.92
N ALA A 674 26.93 41.25 6.95
CA ALA A 674 28.00 40.30 7.23
C ALA A 674 29.17 40.95 7.99
N VAL A 675 29.61 42.13 7.53
CA VAL A 675 30.70 42.92 8.13
C VAL A 675 30.34 43.41 9.53
N GLU A 676 29.14 43.97 9.72
CA GLU A 676 28.67 44.50 11.00
C GLU A 676 28.54 43.39 12.03
N LYS A 677 27.96 42.23 11.65
CA LYS A 677 27.87 41.07 12.54
C LYS A 677 29.24 40.55 12.95
N ALA A 678 30.14 40.35 12.00
CA ALA A 678 31.49 39.87 12.28
C ALA A 678 32.22 40.80 13.25
N SER A 679 32.14 42.11 13.00
CA SER A 679 32.74 43.15 13.85
C SER A 679 32.14 43.18 15.25
N ALA A 680 30.81 43.07 15.36
CA ALA A 680 30.11 43.09 16.64
C ALA A 680 30.42 41.87 17.52
N ILE A 681 30.63 40.70 16.91
CA ILE A 681 30.81 39.43 17.62
C ILE A 681 32.29 39.16 17.93
N SER A 682 33.17 39.33 16.94
CA SER A 682 34.58 38.92 17.00
C SER A 682 35.57 40.10 16.89
N GLY A 683 35.08 41.35 16.84
CA GLY A 683 35.92 42.53 16.60
C GLY A 683 36.26 42.71 15.11
N ALA A 684 36.56 43.95 14.70
CA ALA A 684 36.84 44.28 13.31
C ALA A 684 38.13 43.60 12.77
N GLU A 685 39.06 43.27 13.67
CA GLU A 685 40.29 42.54 13.39
C GLU A 685 40.06 41.16 12.75
N VAL A 686 38.89 40.53 13.00
CA VAL A 686 38.56 39.23 12.38
C VAL A 686 38.38 39.32 10.87
N LEU A 687 38.03 40.50 10.37
CA LEU A 687 37.76 40.76 8.96
C LEU A 687 39.05 40.99 8.16
N VAL A 688 40.14 41.35 8.83
CA VAL A 688 41.43 41.59 8.18
C VAL A 688 41.98 40.28 7.61
N GLY A 689 42.05 40.22 6.28
CA GLY A 689 42.45 39.02 5.54
C GLY A 689 41.36 37.96 5.43
N ALA A 690 40.10 38.28 5.74
CA ALA A 690 38.98 37.38 5.51
C ALA A 690 38.69 37.23 4.01
N SER A 691 38.01 36.15 3.66
CA SER A 691 37.55 35.84 2.31
C SER A 691 36.04 35.91 2.24
N SER A 692 35.51 36.44 1.14
CA SER A 692 34.07 36.64 0.92
C SER A 692 33.56 35.79 -0.23
N ALA A 693 32.42 35.12 -0.03
CA ALA A 693 31.65 34.50 -1.11
C ALA A 693 30.30 35.20 -1.30
N SER A 694 29.88 35.34 -2.55
CA SER A 694 28.53 35.72 -2.91
C SER A 694 27.83 34.63 -3.72
N ASP A 695 26.57 34.35 -3.39
CA ASP A 695 25.72 33.35 -4.08
C ASP A 695 25.39 33.73 -5.53
N ALA A 696 25.46 35.02 -5.86
CA ALA A 696 25.21 35.55 -7.19
C ALA A 696 26.25 36.62 -7.55
N PHE A 697 26.25 37.08 -8.81
CA PHE A 697 27.17 38.14 -9.22
C PHE A 697 26.94 39.44 -8.43
N TYR A 698 27.99 40.25 -8.29
CA TYR A 698 27.89 41.61 -7.77
C TYR A 698 27.34 42.56 -8.85
N PRO A 699 26.17 43.20 -8.64
CA PRO A 699 25.60 44.11 -9.63
C PRO A 699 26.35 45.44 -9.72
N PHE A 700 26.99 45.86 -8.62
CA PHE A 700 27.82 47.06 -8.48
C PHE A 700 29.03 46.76 -7.59
N ALA A 701 30.04 47.63 -7.61
CA ALA A 701 31.25 47.48 -6.81
C ALA A 701 31.04 47.71 -5.29
N ASP A 702 29.96 48.38 -4.91
CA ASP A 702 29.66 48.82 -3.54
C ASP A 702 29.73 47.72 -2.48
N ALA A 703 29.21 46.52 -2.77
CA ALA A 703 29.27 45.39 -1.86
C ALA A 703 30.71 44.88 -1.64
N VAL A 704 31.54 44.93 -2.68
CA VAL A 704 32.97 44.59 -2.60
C VAL A 704 33.73 45.67 -1.85
N GLU A 705 33.45 46.95 -2.12
CA GLU A 705 34.02 48.10 -1.42
C GLU A 705 33.75 48.05 0.09
N VAL A 706 32.51 47.77 0.51
CA VAL A 706 32.15 47.59 1.93
C VAL A 706 33.01 46.52 2.60
N CYS A 707 33.25 45.40 1.92
CA CYS A 707 34.07 44.32 2.46
C CYS A 707 35.56 44.71 2.49
N LEU A 708 36.07 45.35 1.44
CA LEU A 708 37.45 45.83 1.34
C LEU A 708 37.77 46.86 2.43
N GLU A 709 36.87 47.81 2.67
CA GLU A 709 37.00 48.82 3.73
C GLU A 709 37.10 48.18 5.12
N ALA A 710 36.44 47.04 5.30
CA ALA A 710 36.50 46.25 6.54
C ALA A 710 37.72 45.31 6.62
N GLY A 711 38.54 45.23 5.57
CA GLY A 711 39.77 44.45 5.55
C GLY A 711 39.69 43.07 4.89
N VAL A 712 38.55 42.71 4.27
CA VAL A 712 38.42 41.48 3.45
C VAL A 712 39.36 41.58 2.25
N THR A 713 40.09 40.52 1.93
CA THR A 713 41.15 40.57 0.89
C THR A 713 40.88 39.71 -0.34
N ALA A 714 39.96 38.75 -0.26
CA ALA A 714 39.69 37.82 -1.34
C ALA A 714 38.18 37.62 -1.54
N PHE A 715 37.75 37.44 -2.79
CA PHE A 715 36.34 37.38 -3.19
C PHE A 715 36.08 36.25 -4.19
N ILE A 716 34.98 35.52 -4.02
CA ILE A 716 34.48 34.54 -4.98
C ILE A 716 33.01 34.82 -5.30
N GLN A 717 32.68 34.77 -6.60
CA GLN A 717 31.33 34.98 -7.13
C GLN A 717 31.18 34.26 -8.49
N PRO A 718 29.95 34.06 -8.98
CA PRO A 718 29.72 33.52 -10.32
C PRO A 718 30.25 34.40 -11.47
N GLY A 719 30.18 35.74 -11.33
CA GLY A 719 30.36 36.68 -12.43
C GLY A 719 29.19 36.69 -13.43
N GLY A 720 29.35 37.42 -14.54
CA GLY A 720 28.33 37.54 -15.60
C GLY A 720 27.55 38.85 -15.57
N SER A 721 27.93 39.82 -14.73
CA SER A 721 27.35 41.16 -14.78
C SER A 721 27.90 41.95 -15.97
N MET A 722 27.09 42.82 -16.57
CA MET A 722 27.59 43.83 -17.53
C MET A 722 28.63 44.77 -16.89
N ARG A 723 28.68 44.83 -15.55
CA ARG A 723 29.59 45.66 -14.76
C ARG A 723 30.72 44.87 -14.08
N ASP A 724 30.97 43.63 -14.50
CA ASP A 724 32.07 42.83 -13.93
C ASP A 724 33.40 43.59 -13.96
N ALA A 725 33.68 44.37 -15.02
CA ALA A 725 34.89 45.18 -15.10
C ALA A 725 35.01 46.25 -14.00
N GLU A 726 33.89 46.87 -13.58
CA GLU A 726 33.86 47.84 -12.48
C GLU A 726 34.14 47.13 -11.15
N VAL A 727 33.52 45.97 -10.93
CA VAL A 727 33.70 45.15 -9.72
C VAL A 727 35.14 44.63 -9.62
N ILE A 728 35.69 44.11 -10.72
CA ILE A 728 37.09 43.64 -10.79
C ILE A 728 38.05 44.79 -10.53
N ALA A 729 37.80 45.97 -11.11
CA ALA A 729 38.64 47.14 -10.89
C ALA A 729 38.64 47.61 -9.42
N ALA A 730 37.51 47.48 -8.71
CA ALA A 730 37.44 47.78 -7.28
C ALA A 730 38.19 46.74 -6.43
N ALA A 731 38.12 45.45 -6.81
CA ALA A 731 38.83 44.36 -6.14
C ALA A 731 40.33 44.32 -6.46
N ASP A 732 40.76 44.88 -7.60
CA ASP A 732 42.16 45.02 -7.99
C ASP A 732 42.77 46.24 -7.30
N PRO A 733 43.65 46.08 -6.30
CA PRO A 733 44.32 47.24 -5.73
C PRO A 733 45.17 47.93 -6.82
N LEU A 734 44.94 49.22 -7.04
CA LEU A 734 46.01 50.10 -7.54
C LEU A 734 47.15 50.02 -6.51
N LEU A 735 48.36 49.68 -6.97
CA LEU A 735 49.60 49.49 -6.21
C LEU A 735 50.10 50.72 -5.40
N HIS A 736 49.23 51.65 -5.00
CA HIS A 736 49.60 52.83 -4.22
C HIS A 736 48.58 53.16 -3.11
N ARG A 737 48.78 52.55 -1.94
CA ARG A 737 48.74 53.30 -0.68
C ARG A 737 50.05 53.07 0.04
N SER A 738 50.96 54.02 -0.19
CA SER A 738 52.23 54.17 0.51
C SER A 738 52.02 54.20 2.03
N ALA A 739 52.96 53.56 2.73
CA ALA A 739 53.22 53.81 4.13
C ALA A 739 53.33 55.32 4.44
N GLY A 740 52.77 55.72 5.59
CA GLY A 740 52.77 57.07 6.16
C GLY A 740 51.35 57.45 6.56
N SER A 741 50.96 57.53 7.83
CA SER A 741 51.67 57.86 9.09
C SER A 741 51.26 56.97 10.25
#